data_AF-A0A430F4D2-F1
#
_entry.id   AF-A0A430F4D2-F1
#
_cell.length_a   1.000
_cell.length_b   1.000
_cell.length_c   1.000
_cell.angle_alpha   90.00
_cell.angle_beta   90.00
_cell.angle_gamma   90.00
#
_symmetry.space_group_name_H-M   'P 1'
#
loop_
_entity.id
_entity.type
_entity.pdbx_description
1 polymer ?
#
loop_
_entity_poly.entity_id
_entity_poly.type
_entity_poly.pdbx_seq_one_letter_code
_entity_poly.pdbx_strand_id
1 'polypeptide(L)'
;MRDSELPKATSQCSDAADETAVEVEGVEIIDLDAVDATTVGETTADADGEHAVAADAANDGTATDDDADDDMSAAATDEVDRASEDAADADATDAAATGTAEPDESAKPDAEDTDAGASDDTTNPASAAAAAGGFHPIKTVKRQWGRFTDTKFYRIWSKRPKFSYGAYLCVAFALVLVADMMLLWSIDTKHMYDPELKRSFLRQILDSSYHSLSSAAGILNFFALAMIYLVCVTVINRFWVGTAVFGAFAGVYAFACKIKYAMRTEPILPSDLGFLGGGGGGENVASFVTDEYRPIIDHGVPLIVWFVVICIVLQFLDRRRAFIHCSWLHPIKNVKNVFGNICRILAPVMSVWLIVGYAGGLSSAHSRIREFVNQIGYSPIIWNVGDDARANGAATTFLSLTRVKAMEEEPGYDEAMMQTINDRYAKQAQEINAERDATLTDTTVINVLSETFSDPNRVPGVHFNVDPMPNVRALGEVATSGLMLSPGYGGGTANIEFQQMTGLSMANFNGSLLSPYQQLLPTRPEVFSFNQMWNDACGSDSCSVGFHPFLQRFYLRNANYRKFGFSHLYTLDSDPKIAHAGTYQGQSGKSDTVTDEQAYRNVIDEVKANAAADKPAQFIELVTMQNHAPYPGIYGDENEFFAANESSVPDGEKDVIANYAKGLQRTDEATKQFLDELDAIDKPITVVFYGDHLPGIYTTAVNDPKNSLALHETDYFIWSNKASAAHDAKLPAADAAYSSSNYFMAQTAQQLNARVSPYLALLTELHKEIPALSRAVTNGGTWSADASVTYLDAEGKEMDPKQFSKKAKQLLDDYRIVQYDMMMGKNYLHAMGFMDLPKQ
;
A
#
# COMPACT_ATOMS: atom_id res chain seq x y z
N MET A 1 46.19 55.70 -6.85
CA MET A 1 45.71 56.69 -5.86
C MET A 1 44.32 56.27 -5.41
N ARG A 2 43.97 56.09 -4.13
CA ARG A 2 44.76 55.88 -2.89
C ARG A 2 43.89 55.05 -1.92
N ASP A 3 44.34 54.36 -0.86
CA ASP A 3 45.59 53.66 -0.43
C ASP A 3 45.08 52.85 0.79
N SER A 4 44.95 51.51 0.74
CA SER A 4 45.89 50.49 1.24
C SER A 4 46.24 50.51 2.75
N GLU A 5 46.46 49.30 3.33
CA GLU A 5 47.18 49.00 4.59
C GLU A 5 46.35 48.99 5.92
N LEU A 6 46.11 47.84 6.59
CA LEU A 6 46.98 47.03 7.52
C LEU A 6 46.87 47.53 9.00
N PRO A 7 47.24 46.77 10.09
CA PRO A 7 48.23 45.67 10.13
C PRO A 7 48.03 44.46 11.09
N LYS A 8 48.93 43.46 10.92
CA LYS A 8 49.68 42.60 11.90
C LYS A 8 49.07 42.31 13.30
N ALA A 9 48.89 41.07 13.77
CA ALA A 9 49.78 39.89 13.95
C ALA A 9 50.63 39.84 15.24
N THR A 10 50.35 38.85 16.12
CA THR A 10 51.21 38.12 17.12
C THR A 10 50.26 37.21 17.93
N SER A 11 50.30 35.87 17.89
CA SER A 11 51.27 34.91 18.49
C SER A 11 51.36 34.91 20.03
N GLN A 12 50.90 33.83 20.68
CA GLN A 12 51.56 33.24 21.87
C GLN A 12 51.06 31.81 22.15
N CYS A 13 52.00 30.92 22.51
CA CYS A 13 51.77 29.51 22.87
C CYS A 13 51.65 29.33 24.39
N SER A 14 51.03 28.23 24.85
CA SER A 14 51.59 27.40 25.94
C SER A 14 50.86 26.05 26.11
N ASP A 15 51.53 24.98 25.67
CA ASP A 15 51.73 23.65 26.26
C ASP A 15 50.83 23.14 27.43
N ALA A 16 50.28 21.92 27.24
CA ALA A 16 50.36 20.73 28.11
C ALA A 16 49.35 19.67 27.59
N ALA A 17 49.74 18.63 26.84
CA ALA A 17 50.39 17.39 27.31
C ALA A 17 49.51 16.51 28.22
N ASP A 18 48.93 15.46 27.64
CA ASP A 18 49.24 14.08 28.09
C ASP A 18 49.05 13.08 26.94
N GLU A 19 49.82 11.99 26.96
CA GLU A 19 49.87 10.97 25.91
C GLU A 19 49.00 9.75 26.28
N THR A 20 48.48 9.05 25.27
CA THR A 20 48.40 7.57 25.31
C THR A 20 48.19 7.02 23.90
N ALA A 21 49.27 6.50 23.32
CA ALA A 21 49.23 5.77 22.06
C ALA A 21 48.99 4.27 22.32
N VAL A 22 48.24 3.62 21.44
CA VAL A 22 48.34 2.19 21.17
C VAL A 22 48.35 2.02 19.65
N GLU A 23 49.44 1.46 19.13
CA GLU A 23 49.64 1.22 17.71
C GLU A 23 48.78 0.04 17.21
N VAL A 24 48.34 0.14 15.95
CA VAL A 24 48.15 -1.03 15.09
C VAL A 24 48.74 -0.68 13.72
N GLU A 25 49.74 -1.45 13.29
CA GLU A 25 50.46 -1.24 12.02
C GLU A 25 49.62 -1.62 10.79
N GLY A 26 49.96 -1.02 9.64
CA GLY A 26 50.10 -1.78 8.40
C GLY A 26 48.92 -1.79 7.42
N VAL A 27 48.73 -0.68 6.68
CA VAL A 27 48.13 -0.72 5.34
C VAL A 27 49.08 0.00 4.37
N GLU A 28 49.68 -0.75 3.45
CA GLU A 28 50.49 -0.22 2.37
C GLU A 28 49.60 -0.08 1.12
N ILE A 29 49.36 1.16 0.70
CA ILE A 29 48.60 1.48 -0.51
C ILE A 29 49.59 1.53 -1.67
N ILE A 30 49.42 0.65 -2.67
CA ILE A 30 50.08 0.76 -3.97
C ILE A 30 49.03 1.19 -4.99
N ASP A 31 49.12 2.46 -5.36
CA ASP A 31 48.49 3.06 -6.51
C ASP A 31 49.40 2.86 -7.74
N LEU A 32 48.84 2.68 -8.95
CA LEU A 32 49.60 2.76 -10.21
C LEU A 32 48.68 2.77 -11.45
N ASP A 33 48.72 3.88 -12.17
CA ASP A 33 48.04 4.14 -13.45
C ASP A 33 48.51 3.25 -14.63
N ALA A 34 47.60 3.10 -15.61
CA ALA A 34 47.78 3.02 -17.07
C ALA A 34 48.88 2.12 -17.71
N VAL A 35 48.51 1.43 -18.80
CA VAL A 35 49.19 1.47 -20.14
C VAL A 35 48.42 0.61 -21.16
N ASP A 36 47.90 1.31 -22.18
CA ASP A 36 47.95 1.10 -23.65
C ASP A 36 47.84 -0.29 -24.35
N ALA A 37 47.70 -0.23 -25.69
CA ALA A 37 47.06 -1.22 -26.54
C ALA A 37 47.97 -2.08 -27.46
N THR A 38 47.31 -2.90 -28.31
CA THR A 38 47.83 -3.70 -29.46
C THR A 38 48.63 -4.97 -29.10
N THR A 39 48.38 -6.16 -29.65
CA THR A 39 48.39 -6.55 -31.08
C THR A 39 47.58 -7.84 -31.37
N VAL A 40 46.75 -7.84 -32.44
CA VAL A 40 46.89 -8.54 -33.75
C VAL A 40 46.71 -10.07 -33.77
N GLY A 41 45.81 -10.52 -34.67
CA GLY A 41 45.59 -11.91 -35.05
C GLY A 41 44.64 -12.03 -36.24
N GLU A 42 45.07 -11.55 -37.42
CA GLU A 42 44.29 -11.64 -38.67
C GLU A 42 44.18 -13.08 -39.21
N THR A 43 43.06 -13.39 -39.87
CA THR A 43 43.08 -14.09 -41.16
C THR A 43 41.98 -13.51 -42.07
N THR A 44 42.32 -13.33 -43.35
CA THR A 44 41.58 -12.56 -44.36
C THR A 44 40.98 -13.42 -45.48
N ALA A 45 39.90 -12.91 -46.10
CA ALA A 45 39.50 -13.02 -47.53
C ALA A 45 37.97 -12.73 -47.61
N ASP A 46 37.49 -11.62 -48.18
CA ASP A 46 37.46 -11.23 -49.61
C ASP A 46 36.44 -12.06 -50.44
N ALA A 47 35.59 -11.51 -51.31
CA ALA A 47 35.27 -10.10 -51.64
C ALA A 47 33.95 -10.01 -52.47
N ASP A 48 33.52 -8.77 -52.77
CA ASP A 48 32.62 -8.33 -53.87
C ASP A 48 31.15 -8.81 -53.89
N GLY A 49 30.16 -8.03 -54.37
CA GLY A 49 30.21 -6.69 -54.99
C GLY A 49 28.80 -6.10 -55.25
N GLU A 50 28.75 -4.90 -55.83
CA GLU A 50 27.56 -4.04 -56.00
C GLU A 50 26.49 -4.59 -56.98
N HIS A 51 25.20 -4.26 -56.76
CA HIS A 51 24.43 -3.41 -57.68
C HIS A 51 22.99 -3.09 -57.18
N ALA A 52 22.48 -1.92 -57.59
CA ALA A 52 21.12 -1.43 -57.32
C ALA A 52 20.06 -1.95 -58.32
N VAL A 53 18.77 -1.74 -58.02
CA VAL A 53 17.75 -1.05 -58.84
C VAL A 53 16.34 -1.26 -58.24
N ALA A 54 15.48 -0.24 -58.36
CA ALA A 54 14.08 -0.24 -57.89
C ALA A 54 13.10 -0.88 -58.88
N ALA A 55 11.89 -1.25 -58.42
CA ALA A 55 10.61 -0.89 -59.07
C ALA A 55 9.38 -1.47 -58.34
N ASP A 56 8.26 -0.78 -58.56
CA ASP A 56 6.87 -1.03 -58.17
C ASP A 56 6.33 -2.47 -58.14
N ALA A 57 5.35 -2.67 -57.26
CA ALA A 57 4.01 -3.09 -57.69
C ALA A 57 2.94 -2.67 -56.67
N ALA A 58 2.23 -1.57 -56.95
CA ALA A 58 0.90 -1.37 -56.40
C ALA A 58 -0.07 -2.36 -57.07
N ASN A 59 -1.12 -2.80 -56.37
CA ASN A 59 -2.32 -3.28 -57.05
C ASN A 59 -3.57 -2.72 -56.37
N ASP A 60 -4.32 -1.95 -57.16
CA ASP A 60 -5.61 -1.37 -56.83
C ASP A 60 -6.73 -2.42 -57.02
N GLY A 61 -7.92 -2.17 -56.48
CA GLY A 61 -9.02 -3.13 -56.43
C GLY A 61 -10.32 -2.52 -55.89
N THR A 62 -10.85 -1.51 -56.58
CA THR A 62 -12.08 -0.78 -56.24
C THR A 62 -13.38 -1.44 -56.74
N ALA A 63 -14.48 -1.16 -56.02
CA ALA A 63 -15.91 -1.27 -56.41
C ALA A 63 -16.47 -2.71 -56.64
N THR A 64 -17.72 -3.03 -56.29
CA THR A 64 -18.98 -2.28 -56.53
C THR A 64 -20.05 -2.43 -55.43
N ASP A 65 -21.08 -1.59 -55.51
CA ASP A 65 -22.21 -1.39 -54.58
C ASP A 65 -23.36 -2.43 -54.66
N ASP A 66 -24.44 -2.08 -53.94
CA ASP A 66 -25.85 -2.52 -54.02
C ASP A 66 -26.26 -3.85 -53.35
N ASP A 67 -26.95 -3.72 -52.21
CA ASP A 67 -28.41 -3.94 -52.18
C ASP A 67 -29.03 -3.34 -50.89
N ALA A 68 -30.12 -2.59 -51.05
CA ALA A 68 -31.02 -2.16 -49.98
C ALA A 68 -32.46 -2.44 -50.42
N ASP A 69 -33.32 -2.92 -49.50
CA ASP A 69 -34.62 -2.31 -49.21
C ASP A 69 -35.47 -3.14 -48.22
N ASP A 70 -36.35 -2.39 -47.52
CA ASP A 70 -37.62 -2.76 -46.89
C ASP A 70 -37.72 -3.75 -45.71
N ASP A 71 -38.67 -3.59 -44.77
CA ASP A 71 -39.32 -2.39 -44.17
C ASP A 71 -40.13 -2.84 -42.93
N MET A 72 -40.49 -1.90 -42.05
CA MET A 72 -41.63 -1.92 -41.09
C MET A 72 -41.66 -2.95 -39.94
N SER A 73 -42.27 -2.67 -38.78
CA SER A 73 -42.64 -1.41 -38.07
C SER A 73 -43.31 -1.76 -36.73
N ALA A 74 -43.22 -0.89 -35.72
CA ALA A 74 -44.23 -0.64 -34.67
C ALA A 74 -44.64 -1.80 -33.71
N ALA A 75 -45.12 -1.59 -32.47
CA ALA A 75 -45.16 -0.42 -31.58
C ALA A 75 -45.37 -0.91 -30.12
N ALA A 76 -45.24 -0.02 -29.13
CA ALA A 76 -45.56 -0.27 -27.73
C ALA A 76 -47.07 -0.30 -27.43
N THR A 77 -47.49 -0.92 -26.31
CA THR A 77 -48.19 -0.29 -25.16
C THR A 77 -48.71 -1.30 -24.12
N ASP A 78 -48.75 -0.85 -22.85
CA ASP A 78 -49.68 -1.14 -21.74
C ASP A 78 -49.77 -2.52 -21.04
N GLU A 79 -49.12 -2.57 -19.87
CA GLU A 79 -49.68 -2.66 -18.49
C GLU A 79 -51.01 -3.39 -18.13
N VAL A 80 -50.94 -4.09 -16.97
CA VAL A 80 -51.91 -4.16 -15.83
C VAL A 80 -52.91 -5.35 -15.66
N ASP A 81 -52.77 -6.01 -14.49
CA ASP A 81 -53.73 -6.75 -13.63
C ASP A 81 -54.49 -8.03 -14.08
N ARG A 82 -54.22 -9.17 -13.41
CA ARG A 82 -54.81 -9.52 -12.09
C ARG A 82 -54.22 -10.79 -11.42
N ALA A 83 -54.36 -10.85 -10.09
CA ALA A 83 -54.02 -11.95 -9.16
C ALA A 83 -54.96 -13.18 -9.30
N SER A 84 -54.91 -14.28 -8.52
CA SER A 84 -54.42 -14.53 -7.15
C SER A 84 -54.37 -16.02 -6.80
N GLU A 85 -53.59 -16.45 -5.78
CA GLU A 85 -54.13 -17.16 -4.60
C GLU A 85 -53.09 -17.28 -3.46
N ASP A 86 -53.55 -17.13 -2.21
CA ASP A 86 -52.75 -16.92 -0.99
C ASP A 86 -52.53 -18.17 -0.13
N ALA A 87 -51.53 -18.12 0.76
CA ALA A 87 -51.61 -18.37 2.23
C ALA A 87 -50.19 -18.66 2.80
N ALA A 88 -49.55 -17.76 3.57
CA ALA A 88 -49.80 -17.43 4.99
C ALA A 88 -49.20 -18.48 5.97
N ASP A 89 -48.52 -18.14 7.08
CA ASP A 89 -48.11 -16.82 7.59
C ASP A 89 -46.93 -16.91 8.59
N ALA A 90 -46.50 -15.73 9.07
CA ALA A 90 -45.60 -15.31 10.18
C ALA A 90 -45.34 -16.27 11.40
N ASP A 91 -44.42 -16.00 12.34
CA ASP A 91 -43.74 -14.74 12.71
C ASP A 91 -42.42 -14.95 13.51
N ALA A 92 -41.78 -13.85 13.90
CA ALA A 92 -40.64 -13.66 14.79
C ALA A 92 -40.87 -14.16 16.26
N THR A 93 -39.99 -14.04 17.27
CA THR A 93 -38.84 -13.14 17.53
C THR A 93 -37.95 -13.67 18.69
N ASP A 94 -36.66 -13.32 18.65
CA ASP A 94 -35.79 -12.87 19.77
C ASP A 94 -35.35 -13.72 21.00
N ALA A 95 -34.19 -13.26 21.53
CA ALA A 95 -33.71 -13.21 22.91
C ALA A 95 -33.15 -14.46 23.65
N ALA A 96 -31.88 -14.30 24.03
CA ALA A 96 -31.01 -15.14 24.86
C ALA A 96 -31.43 -15.35 26.34
N ALA A 97 -30.91 -16.42 26.99
CA ALA A 97 -29.87 -16.31 28.06
C ALA A 97 -29.69 -17.59 28.94
N THR A 98 -28.41 -18.00 29.11
CA THR A 98 -27.75 -18.57 30.33
C THR A 98 -28.39 -19.66 31.23
N GLY A 99 -27.60 -20.70 31.57
CA GLY A 99 -27.58 -21.27 32.94
C GLY A 99 -27.37 -22.80 33.12
N THR A 100 -26.17 -23.21 33.59
CA THR A 100 -25.84 -24.26 34.60
C THR A 100 -26.82 -25.40 34.96
N ALA A 101 -26.48 -26.64 35.39
CA ALA A 101 -25.29 -27.51 35.50
C ALA A 101 -25.63 -28.64 36.53
N GLU A 102 -25.48 -29.95 36.18
CA GLU A 102 -25.24 -31.17 37.02
C GLU A 102 -26.09 -31.48 38.31
N PRO A 103 -26.01 -32.64 39.04
CA PRO A 103 -24.94 -33.68 39.13
C PRO A 103 -25.33 -35.20 39.31
N ASP A 104 -24.30 -36.08 39.44
CA ASP A 104 -24.10 -37.32 40.27
C ASP A 104 -25.16 -38.47 40.42
N GLU A 105 -24.86 -39.69 40.95
CA GLU A 105 -23.76 -40.69 40.82
C GLU A 105 -24.19 -42.01 41.59
N SER A 106 -23.28 -42.98 41.85
CA SER A 106 -23.42 -44.23 42.66
C SER A 106 -24.15 -45.47 42.04
N ALA A 107 -23.91 -46.75 42.41
CA ALA A 107 -22.78 -47.50 43.02
C ALA A 107 -22.99 -49.05 42.88
N LYS A 108 -21.98 -49.90 43.21
CA LYS A 108 -22.04 -51.39 43.27
C LYS A 108 -22.03 -51.93 44.73
N PRO A 109 -22.33 -53.23 44.99
CA PRO A 109 -21.26 -54.24 45.24
C PRO A 109 -21.57 -55.74 44.86
N ASP A 110 -20.50 -56.56 44.72
CA ASP A 110 -20.12 -57.87 45.34
C ASP A 110 -21.17 -58.99 45.67
N ALA A 111 -20.86 -60.31 45.90
CA ALA A 111 -19.80 -61.27 45.52
C ALA A 111 -20.18 -62.71 46.06
N GLU A 112 -19.30 -63.73 45.87
CA GLU A 112 -19.24 -65.10 46.48
C GLU A 112 -19.65 -66.35 45.65
N ASP A 113 -19.24 -67.53 46.16
CA ASP A 113 -18.69 -68.70 45.45
C ASP A 113 -19.15 -70.05 46.08
N THR A 114 -18.80 -71.21 45.49
CA THR A 114 -18.58 -72.59 46.06
C THR A 114 -19.15 -73.81 45.27
N ASP A 115 -18.27 -74.80 45.05
CA ASP A 115 -18.39 -76.30 45.11
C ASP A 115 -19.69 -77.06 44.75
N ALA A 116 -19.69 -78.35 44.34
CA ALA A 116 -18.69 -79.31 43.82
C ALA A 116 -19.41 -80.61 43.36
N GLY A 117 -18.76 -81.51 42.59
CA GLY A 117 -19.07 -82.95 42.61
C GLY A 117 -19.42 -83.67 41.29
N ALA A 118 -18.52 -84.61 40.92
CA ALA A 118 -18.58 -85.78 40.02
C ALA A 118 -19.95 -86.49 39.78
N SER A 119 -20.20 -87.33 38.76
CA SER A 119 -19.32 -88.15 37.86
C SER A 119 -20.06 -88.64 36.58
N ASP A 120 -19.31 -88.99 35.52
CA ASP A 120 -19.44 -90.13 34.56
C ASP A 120 -20.80 -90.79 34.25
N ASP A 121 -21.12 -91.26 33.02
CA ASP A 121 -20.47 -91.23 31.70
C ASP A 121 -21.52 -91.68 30.62
N THR A 122 -21.12 -91.71 29.34
CA THR A 122 -21.71 -92.39 28.17
C THR A 122 -22.50 -91.58 27.12
N THR A 123 -21.87 -91.48 25.94
CA THR A 123 -22.45 -91.48 24.58
C THR A 123 -23.17 -90.23 24.02
N ASN A 124 -22.35 -89.30 23.51
CA ASN A 124 -22.52 -88.45 22.30
C ASN A 124 -23.94 -88.27 21.69
N PRO A 125 -24.49 -87.05 21.73
CA PRO A 125 -25.51 -86.57 20.80
C PRO A 125 -24.96 -85.64 19.71
N ALA A 126 -25.75 -85.45 18.66
CA ALA A 126 -25.47 -84.57 17.54
C ALA A 126 -25.70 -83.07 17.84
N SER A 127 -25.24 -82.24 16.91
CA SER A 127 -25.53 -80.81 16.74
C SER A 127 -26.91 -80.31 17.21
N ALA A 128 -26.94 -79.20 17.95
CA ALA A 128 -27.33 -77.89 17.40
C ALA A 128 -27.28 -76.74 18.44
N ALA A 129 -26.99 -75.53 17.94
CA ALA A 129 -27.34 -74.22 18.50
C ALA A 129 -26.93 -73.84 19.95
N ALA A 130 -25.84 -73.07 20.07
CA ALA A 130 -25.82 -71.80 20.81
C ALA A 130 -24.57 -70.98 20.42
N ALA A 131 -24.72 -69.88 19.69
CA ALA A 131 -23.62 -69.00 19.31
C ALA A 131 -23.89 -67.56 19.78
N ALA A 132 -23.06 -67.04 20.69
CA ALA A 132 -23.10 -65.64 21.14
C ALA A 132 -21.72 -65.19 21.70
N GLY A 133 -20.69 -65.15 20.84
CA GLY A 133 -19.37 -64.60 21.19
C GLY A 133 -19.24 -63.13 20.78
N GLY A 134 -19.03 -62.23 21.74
CA GLY A 134 -19.10 -60.77 21.54
C GLY A 134 -18.14 -60.19 20.48
N PHE A 135 -18.67 -59.29 19.65
CA PHE A 135 -17.94 -58.55 18.62
C PHE A 135 -17.07 -57.43 19.24
N HIS A 136 -15.77 -57.68 19.44
CA HIS A 136 -14.83 -56.59 19.73
C HIS A 136 -14.36 -55.93 18.42
N PRO A 137 -14.71 -54.65 18.15
CA PRO A 137 -14.39 -53.99 16.87
C PRO A 137 -12.88 -53.95 16.57
N ILE A 138 -12.05 -53.80 17.60
CA ILE A 138 -10.57 -53.80 17.48
C ILE A 138 -10.04 -55.15 16.96
N LYS A 139 -10.66 -56.27 17.32
CA LYS A 139 -10.26 -57.61 16.80
C LYS A 139 -10.67 -57.76 15.34
N THR A 140 -11.83 -57.23 14.94
CA THR A 140 -12.31 -57.25 13.54
C THR A 140 -11.42 -56.42 12.62
N VAL A 141 -11.03 -55.20 13.03
CA VAL A 141 -10.10 -54.34 12.27
C VAL A 141 -8.71 -54.99 12.13
N LYS A 142 -8.15 -55.55 13.21
CA LYS A 142 -6.87 -56.29 13.13
C LYS A 142 -6.96 -57.50 12.17
N ARG A 143 -8.08 -58.23 12.17
CA ARG A 143 -8.30 -59.37 11.26
C ARG A 143 -8.45 -58.94 9.80
N GLN A 144 -9.15 -57.84 9.52
CA GLN A 144 -9.25 -57.27 8.17
C GLN A 144 -7.89 -56.74 7.68
N TRP A 145 -7.13 -56.06 8.54
CA TRP A 145 -5.77 -55.62 8.22
C TRP A 145 -4.85 -56.79 7.88
N GLY A 146 -4.87 -57.88 8.66
CA GLY A 146 -4.12 -59.10 8.35
C GLY A 146 -4.43 -59.65 6.95
N ARG A 147 -5.73 -59.83 6.63
CA ARG A 147 -6.16 -60.30 5.31
C ARG A 147 -5.73 -59.36 4.17
N PHE A 148 -5.68 -58.05 4.41
CA PHE A 148 -5.14 -57.09 3.44
C PHE A 148 -3.62 -57.23 3.28
N THR A 149 -2.86 -57.41 4.36
CA THR A 149 -1.40 -57.58 4.30
C THR A 149 -0.95 -58.87 3.61
N ASP A 150 -1.79 -59.90 3.63
CA ASP A 150 -1.53 -61.19 2.97
C ASP A 150 -1.76 -61.16 1.45
N THR A 151 -2.39 -60.10 0.91
CA THR A 151 -2.65 -59.99 -0.53
C THR A 151 -1.36 -59.89 -1.36
N LYS A 152 -1.39 -60.47 -2.58
CA LYS A 152 -0.30 -60.29 -3.57
C LYS A 152 -0.04 -58.79 -3.84
N PHE A 153 -1.10 -57.98 -3.87
CA PHE A 153 -1.02 -56.52 -3.98
C PHE A 153 -0.20 -55.91 -2.84
N TYR A 154 -0.52 -56.20 -1.56
CA TYR A 154 0.24 -55.62 -0.44
C TYR A 154 1.70 -56.08 -0.39
N ARG A 155 2.00 -57.33 -0.78
CA ARG A 155 3.39 -57.83 -0.90
C ARG A 155 4.21 -57.11 -1.98
N ILE A 156 3.57 -56.50 -2.97
CA ILE A 156 4.22 -55.61 -3.96
C ILE A 156 4.25 -54.17 -3.42
N TRP A 157 3.12 -53.66 -2.93
CA TRP A 157 2.94 -52.31 -2.38
C TRP A 157 3.89 -51.98 -1.20
N SER A 158 4.25 -52.98 -0.40
CA SER A 158 5.21 -52.84 0.72
C SER A 158 6.67 -52.68 0.26
N LYS A 159 6.98 -53.03 -0.99
CA LYS A 159 8.30 -52.86 -1.63
C LYS A 159 8.50 -51.51 -2.33
N ARG A 160 7.46 -50.67 -2.43
CA ARG A 160 7.53 -49.36 -3.08
C ARG A 160 8.65 -48.46 -2.50
N PRO A 161 9.23 -47.55 -3.30
CA PRO A 161 10.44 -46.83 -2.93
C PRO A 161 10.26 -45.97 -1.67
N LYS A 162 11.39 -45.66 -1.03
CA LYS A 162 11.50 -44.52 -0.11
C LYS A 162 12.28 -43.47 -0.87
N PHE A 163 11.71 -42.30 -1.08
CA PHE A 163 12.46 -41.21 -1.69
C PHE A 163 13.60 -40.77 -0.74
N SER A 164 14.74 -40.42 -1.32
CA SER A 164 15.89 -39.91 -0.58
C SER A 164 15.62 -38.47 -0.16
N TYR A 165 16.30 -38.00 0.90
CA TYR A 165 16.23 -36.58 1.26
C TYR A 165 16.84 -35.68 0.17
N GLY A 166 17.77 -36.19 -0.65
CA GLY A 166 18.24 -35.49 -1.85
C GLY A 166 17.14 -35.30 -2.89
N ALA A 167 16.32 -36.32 -3.16
CA ALA A 167 15.18 -36.19 -4.07
C ALA A 167 14.14 -35.19 -3.53
N TYR A 168 13.89 -35.21 -2.22
CA TYR A 168 13.05 -34.20 -1.55
C TYR A 168 13.62 -32.78 -1.69
N LEU A 169 14.94 -32.61 -1.56
CA LEU A 169 15.60 -31.31 -1.72
C LEU A 169 15.50 -30.80 -3.16
N CYS A 170 15.71 -31.66 -4.16
CA CYS A 170 15.54 -31.29 -5.57
C CYS A 170 14.10 -30.86 -5.89
N VAL A 171 13.11 -31.60 -5.39
CA VAL A 171 11.68 -31.26 -5.58
C VAL A 171 11.33 -29.96 -4.86
N ALA A 172 11.82 -29.75 -3.64
CA ALA A 172 11.61 -28.52 -2.89
C ALA A 172 12.19 -27.30 -3.63
N PHE A 173 13.46 -27.40 -4.05
CA PHE A 173 14.16 -26.32 -4.76
C PHE A 173 13.47 -25.99 -6.09
N ALA A 174 13.13 -26.99 -6.89
CA ALA A 174 12.41 -26.79 -8.15
C ALA A 174 11.02 -26.17 -7.94
N LEU A 175 10.29 -26.57 -6.90
CA LEU A 175 8.97 -25.99 -6.60
C LEU A 175 9.06 -24.54 -6.12
N VAL A 176 10.05 -24.20 -5.29
CA VAL A 176 10.27 -22.81 -4.86
C VAL A 176 10.66 -21.94 -6.06
N LEU A 177 11.53 -22.41 -6.97
CA LEU A 177 11.85 -21.69 -8.21
C LEU A 177 10.63 -21.48 -9.11
N VAL A 178 9.75 -22.47 -9.25
CA VAL A 178 8.51 -22.33 -10.03
C VAL A 178 7.55 -21.34 -9.37
N ALA A 179 7.39 -21.39 -8.04
CA ALA A 179 6.58 -20.43 -7.30
C ALA A 179 7.13 -18.99 -7.38
N ASP A 180 8.46 -18.82 -7.38
CA ASP A 180 9.13 -17.54 -7.56
C ASP A 180 8.90 -16.97 -8.98
N MET A 181 9.14 -17.76 -10.03
CA MET A 181 8.81 -17.35 -11.41
C MET A 181 7.32 -16.98 -11.58
N MET A 182 6.41 -17.70 -10.92
CA MET A 182 4.98 -17.34 -10.91
C MET A 182 4.71 -16.02 -10.20
N LEU A 183 5.45 -15.67 -9.13
CA LEU A 183 5.32 -14.37 -8.46
C LEU A 183 5.96 -13.24 -9.25
N LEU A 184 7.12 -13.44 -9.86
CA LEU A 184 7.75 -12.47 -10.76
C LEU A 184 6.84 -12.16 -11.97
N TRP A 185 6.18 -13.18 -12.53
CA TRP A 185 5.15 -12.99 -13.55
C TRP A 185 3.89 -12.27 -13.02
N SER A 186 3.55 -12.45 -11.74
CA SER A 186 2.32 -11.87 -11.15
C SER A 186 2.34 -10.34 -11.04
N ILE A 187 3.53 -9.72 -11.06
CA ILE A 187 3.74 -8.26 -10.95
C ILE A 187 4.22 -7.63 -12.27
N ASP A 188 4.32 -8.43 -13.34
CA ASP A 188 4.69 -7.97 -14.67
C ASP A 188 3.41 -7.62 -15.47
N THR A 189 3.29 -6.37 -15.91
CA THR A 189 2.15 -5.91 -16.73
C THR A 189 2.31 -6.19 -18.22
N LYS A 190 3.52 -6.50 -18.70
CA LYS A 190 3.81 -6.68 -20.13
C LYS A 190 3.45 -8.07 -20.65
N HIS A 191 3.48 -9.08 -19.79
CA HIS A 191 3.25 -10.48 -20.16
C HIS A 191 1.97 -11.03 -19.53
N MET A 192 0.84 -10.84 -20.21
CA MET A 192 -0.40 -11.57 -19.92
C MET A 192 -0.37 -12.98 -20.53
N TYR A 193 -1.24 -13.88 -20.08
CA TYR A 193 -1.39 -15.19 -20.71
C TYR A 193 -2.17 -15.06 -22.01
N ASP A 194 -1.58 -15.52 -23.10
CA ASP A 194 -2.21 -15.54 -24.42
C ASP A 194 -2.55 -16.99 -24.83
N PRO A 195 -3.83 -17.36 -24.96
CA PRO A 195 -4.25 -18.70 -25.38
C PRO A 195 -4.00 -19.00 -26.87
N GLU A 196 -3.76 -17.99 -27.72
CA GLU A 196 -3.48 -18.17 -29.15
C GLU A 196 -2.03 -18.65 -29.40
N LEU A 197 -1.10 -18.31 -28.50
CA LEU A 197 0.26 -18.83 -28.54
C LEU A 197 0.29 -20.35 -28.36
N LYS A 198 0.97 -21.05 -29.27
CA LYS A 198 1.17 -22.52 -29.26
C LYS A 198 2.12 -23.01 -28.13
N ARG A 199 2.13 -22.36 -26.97
CA ARG A 199 2.89 -22.72 -25.76
C ARG A 199 1.91 -22.88 -24.59
N SER A 200 2.11 -23.90 -23.76
CA SER A 200 1.26 -24.13 -22.58
C SER A 200 1.33 -22.97 -21.59
N PHE A 201 0.23 -22.74 -20.87
CA PHE A 201 0.09 -21.70 -19.82
C PHE A 201 1.33 -21.59 -18.91
N LEU A 202 1.73 -22.69 -18.26
CA LEU A 202 2.92 -22.70 -17.41
C LEU A 202 4.19 -22.32 -18.17
N ARG A 203 4.36 -22.77 -19.42
CA ARG A 203 5.56 -22.44 -20.20
C ARG A 203 5.65 -20.95 -20.51
N GLN A 204 4.54 -20.27 -20.80
CA GLN A 204 4.55 -18.81 -21.02
C GLN A 204 5.04 -18.05 -19.78
N ILE A 205 4.56 -18.44 -18.60
CA ILE A 205 4.99 -17.89 -17.29
C ILE A 205 6.49 -18.12 -17.03
N LEU A 206 7.00 -19.33 -17.30
CA LEU A 206 8.41 -19.63 -17.09
C LEU A 206 9.31 -18.92 -18.11
N ASP A 207 8.91 -18.89 -19.39
CA ASP A 207 9.64 -18.23 -20.47
C ASP A 207 9.73 -16.69 -20.23
N SER A 208 8.70 -16.05 -19.63
CA SER A 208 8.74 -14.60 -19.32
C SER A 208 9.61 -14.24 -18.12
N SER A 209 9.70 -15.12 -17.11
CA SER A 209 10.21 -14.74 -15.79
C SER A 209 11.56 -15.33 -15.38
N TYR A 210 12.10 -16.30 -16.13
CA TYR A 210 13.37 -16.95 -15.74
C TYR A 210 14.57 -15.97 -15.71
N HIS A 211 14.57 -14.95 -16.56
CA HIS A 211 15.59 -13.89 -16.56
C HIS A 211 15.60 -13.08 -15.26
N SER A 212 14.44 -12.94 -14.60
CA SER A 212 14.28 -12.15 -13.38
C SER A 212 14.67 -12.92 -12.11
N LEU A 213 14.97 -14.21 -12.19
CA LEU A 213 15.41 -15.02 -11.04
C LEU A 213 16.71 -14.51 -10.39
N SER A 214 17.59 -13.87 -11.17
CA SER A 214 18.85 -13.27 -10.69
C SER A 214 18.71 -11.80 -10.28
N SER A 215 17.50 -11.23 -10.35
CA SER A 215 17.22 -9.89 -9.80
C SER A 215 17.10 -9.93 -8.28
N ALA A 216 17.19 -8.77 -7.62
CA ALA A 216 16.90 -8.66 -6.19
C ALA A 216 15.53 -9.25 -5.85
N ALA A 217 14.48 -8.86 -6.58
CA ALA A 217 13.12 -9.39 -6.42
C ALA A 217 13.04 -10.91 -6.44
N GLY A 218 13.72 -11.57 -7.39
CA GLY A 218 13.75 -13.03 -7.49
C GLY A 218 14.47 -13.69 -6.31
N ILE A 219 15.68 -13.23 -5.99
CA ILE A 219 16.47 -13.77 -4.87
C ILE A 219 15.72 -13.63 -3.54
N LEU A 220 15.07 -12.49 -3.31
CA LEU A 220 14.34 -12.19 -2.08
C LEU A 220 13.02 -12.99 -1.99
N ASN A 221 12.24 -13.06 -3.08
CA ASN A 221 11.08 -13.95 -3.18
C ASN A 221 11.47 -15.41 -2.90
N PHE A 222 12.55 -15.90 -3.50
CA PHE A 222 13.04 -17.26 -3.32
C PHE A 222 13.31 -17.56 -1.83
N PHE A 223 13.98 -16.64 -1.11
CA PHE A 223 14.18 -16.80 0.34
C PHE A 223 12.86 -16.79 1.13
N ALA A 224 11.97 -15.83 0.85
CA ALA A 224 10.65 -15.73 1.49
C ALA A 224 9.83 -17.02 1.29
N LEU A 225 9.71 -17.49 0.06
CA LEU A 225 9.01 -18.71 -0.32
C LEU A 225 9.65 -19.97 0.28
N ALA A 226 10.99 -20.06 0.32
CA ALA A 226 11.68 -21.18 0.96
C ALA A 226 11.38 -21.27 2.47
N MET A 227 11.29 -20.13 3.17
CA MET A 227 10.89 -20.09 4.58
C MET A 227 9.44 -20.55 4.79
N ILE A 228 8.51 -20.10 3.95
CA ILE A 228 7.10 -20.55 3.97
C ILE A 228 7.02 -22.07 3.69
N TYR A 229 7.76 -22.58 2.70
CA TYR A 229 7.83 -24.01 2.37
C TYR A 229 8.32 -24.86 3.55
N LEU A 230 9.36 -24.38 4.26
CA LEU A 230 9.88 -25.05 5.46
C LEU A 230 8.81 -25.14 6.56
N VAL A 231 8.02 -24.09 6.79
CA VAL A 231 6.88 -24.14 7.73
C VAL A 231 5.87 -25.20 7.30
N CYS A 232 5.42 -25.19 6.04
CA CYS A 232 4.45 -26.19 5.55
C CYS A 232 4.94 -27.64 5.76
N VAL A 233 6.17 -27.96 5.34
CA VAL A 233 6.71 -29.32 5.41
C VAL A 233 7.00 -29.77 6.85
N THR A 234 7.48 -28.89 7.72
CA THR A 234 7.79 -29.24 9.13
C THR A 234 6.53 -29.33 10.00
N VAL A 235 5.57 -28.40 9.86
CA VAL A 235 4.30 -28.42 10.60
C VAL A 235 3.47 -29.64 10.25
N ILE A 236 3.28 -29.92 8.95
CA ILE A 236 2.48 -31.07 8.48
C ILE A 236 3.25 -32.39 8.68
N ASN A 237 4.59 -32.35 8.66
CA ASN A 237 5.50 -33.49 8.81
C ASN A 237 5.28 -34.63 7.79
N ARG A 238 4.64 -34.34 6.66
CA ARG A 238 4.49 -35.24 5.51
C ARG A 238 4.93 -34.48 4.28
N PHE A 239 6.06 -34.88 3.69
CA PHE A 239 6.72 -34.11 2.63
C PHE A 239 5.75 -33.75 1.51
N TRP A 240 5.14 -34.74 0.86
CA TRP A 240 4.25 -34.54 -0.28
C TRP A 240 2.96 -33.78 0.06
N VAL A 241 2.41 -33.92 1.28
CA VAL A 241 1.25 -33.13 1.71
C VAL A 241 1.65 -31.66 1.96
N GLY A 242 2.79 -31.42 2.61
CA GLY A 242 3.32 -30.06 2.78
C GLY A 242 3.70 -29.40 1.45
N THR A 243 4.20 -30.19 0.50
CA THR A 243 4.48 -29.80 -0.89
C THR A 243 3.19 -29.40 -1.61
N ALA A 244 2.13 -30.21 -1.51
CA ALA A 244 0.82 -29.91 -2.08
C ALA A 244 0.22 -28.62 -1.51
N VAL A 245 0.24 -28.47 -0.17
CA VAL A 245 -0.29 -27.31 0.54
C VAL A 245 0.46 -26.05 0.13
N PHE A 246 1.79 -26.05 0.16
CA PHE A 246 2.59 -24.91 -0.27
C PHE A 246 2.31 -24.53 -1.73
N GLY A 247 2.43 -25.48 -2.67
CA GLY A 247 2.30 -25.17 -4.10
C GLY A 247 0.89 -24.72 -4.48
N ALA A 248 -0.15 -25.23 -3.79
CA ALA A 248 -1.50 -24.72 -3.94
C ALA A 248 -1.63 -23.27 -3.43
N PHE A 249 -1.16 -22.97 -2.21
CA PHE A 249 -1.22 -21.60 -1.68
C PHE A 249 -0.38 -20.62 -2.50
N ALA A 250 0.85 -20.97 -2.88
CA ALA A 250 1.71 -20.12 -3.70
C ALA A 250 1.13 -19.89 -5.10
N GLY A 251 0.54 -20.92 -5.73
CA GLY A 251 -0.13 -20.78 -7.02
C GLY A 251 -1.37 -19.88 -6.95
N VAL A 252 -2.25 -20.08 -5.96
CA VAL A 252 -3.42 -19.21 -5.73
C VAL A 252 -2.98 -17.77 -5.45
N TYR A 253 -1.98 -17.57 -4.60
CA TYR A 253 -1.45 -16.25 -4.24
C TYR A 253 -0.85 -15.54 -5.47
N ALA A 254 -0.09 -16.25 -6.31
CA ALA A 254 0.45 -15.68 -7.55
C ALA A 254 -0.64 -15.31 -8.58
N PHE A 255 -1.68 -16.14 -8.75
CA PHE A 255 -2.79 -15.81 -9.64
C PHE A 255 -3.64 -14.64 -9.11
N ALA A 256 -3.89 -14.59 -7.79
CA ALA A 256 -4.57 -13.47 -7.15
C ALA A 256 -3.76 -12.17 -7.26
N CYS A 257 -2.43 -12.24 -7.07
CA CYS A 257 -1.54 -11.11 -7.33
C CYS A 257 -1.62 -10.68 -8.80
N LYS A 258 -1.58 -11.59 -9.79
CA LYS A 258 -1.65 -11.21 -11.21
C LYS A 258 -2.88 -10.40 -11.55
N ILE A 259 -4.06 -10.87 -11.11
CA ILE A 259 -5.33 -10.20 -11.36
C ILE A 259 -5.37 -8.84 -10.63
N LYS A 260 -5.03 -8.81 -9.34
CA LYS A 260 -5.03 -7.57 -8.55
C LYS A 260 -4.04 -6.53 -9.11
N TYR A 261 -2.86 -6.98 -9.52
CA TYR A 261 -1.79 -6.13 -10.02
C TYR A 261 -2.12 -5.54 -11.39
N ALA A 262 -2.73 -6.31 -12.29
CA ALA A 262 -3.22 -5.80 -13.56
C ALA A 262 -4.31 -4.72 -13.38
N MET A 263 -5.18 -4.88 -12.37
CA MET A 263 -6.29 -3.95 -12.10
C MET A 263 -5.92 -2.72 -11.26
N ARG A 264 -4.90 -2.80 -10.38
CA ARG A 264 -4.61 -1.76 -9.37
C ARG A 264 -3.14 -1.41 -9.21
N THR A 265 -2.25 -2.04 -9.99
CA THR A 265 -0.79 -1.93 -9.87
C THR A 265 -0.22 -2.30 -8.50
N GLU A 266 -0.98 -2.96 -7.61
CA GLU A 266 -0.51 -3.46 -6.30
C GLU A 266 -0.70 -4.98 -6.15
N PRO A 267 0.22 -5.70 -5.45
CA PRO A 267 0.05 -7.12 -5.16
C PRO A 267 -0.99 -7.33 -4.05
N ILE A 268 -1.25 -8.59 -3.70
CA ILE A 268 -2.02 -8.92 -2.49
C ILE A 268 -1.18 -8.55 -1.25
N LEU A 269 -1.78 -7.77 -0.35
CA LEU A 269 -1.19 -7.21 0.87
C LEU A 269 -1.75 -7.89 2.13
N PRO A 270 -1.10 -7.77 3.30
CA PRO A 270 -1.65 -8.29 4.56
C PRO A 270 -3.01 -7.69 4.93
N SER A 271 -3.27 -6.42 4.58
CA SER A 271 -4.54 -5.75 4.80
C SER A 271 -5.71 -6.35 4.00
N ASP A 272 -5.45 -6.94 2.82
CA ASP A 272 -6.47 -7.68 2.05
C ASP A 272 -6.98 -8.92 2.81
N LEU A 273 -6.13 -9.53 3.67
CA LEU A 273 -6.51 -10.71 4.45
C LEU A 273 -7.41 -10.38 5.66
N GLY A 274 -7.53 -9.10 6.03
CA GLY A 274 -8.44 -8.63 7.09
C GLY A 274 -9.91 -8.95 6.83
N PHE A 275 -10.26 -9.25 5.57
CA PHE A 275 -11.52 -9.86 5.14
C PHE A 275 -11.94 -11.08 5.99
N LEU A 276 -11.01 -11.96 6.34
CA LEU A 276 -11.29 -13.20 7.07
C LEU A 276 -11.67 -12.97 8.55
N GLY A 277 -11.47 -11.76 9.07
CA GLY A 277 -11.81 -11.35 10.43
C GLY A 277 -13.04 -10.44 10.55
N GLY A 278 -13.70 -10.10 9.44
CA GLY A 278 -14.90 -9.25 9.43
C GLY A 278 -14.68 -7.75 9.71
N GLY A 279 -13.44 -7.28 9.80
CA GLY A 279 -13.10 -5.88 10.12
C GLY A 279 -12.47 -5.06 8.98
N GLY A 280 -12.08 -5.69 7.87
CA GLY A 280 -11.62 -5.00 6.66
C GLY A 280 -12.72 -4.93 5.60
N GLY A 281 -12.77 -3.84 4.82
CA GLY A 281 -13.71 -3.62 3.70
C GLY A 281 -13.48 -4.52 2.48
N GLY A 282 -13.27 -5.82 2.72
CA GLY A 282 -13.04 -6.85 1.71
C GLY A 282 -14.35 -7.24 1.04
N GLU A 283 -14.67 -6.56 -0.05
CA GLU A 283 -15.54 -7.15 -1.06
C GLU A 283 -14.83 -8.39 -1.63
N ASN A 284 -15.59 -9.48 -1.86
CA ASN A 284 -15.04 -10.79 -2.21
C ASN A 284 -13.99 -10.72 -3.31
N VAL A 285 -12.87 -11.44 -3.18
CA VAL A 285 -11.83 -11.53 -4.26
C VAL A 285 -12.41 -12.00 -5.60
N ALA A 286 -13.51 -12.78 -5.55
CA ALA A 286 -14.28 -13.19 -6.74
C ALA A 286 -14.96 -12.02 -7.49
N SER A 287 -15.21 -10.87 -6.84
CA SER A 287 -15.77 -9.67 -7.50
C SER A 287 -14.77 -8.95 -8.41
N PHE A 288 -13.48 -9.33 -8.37
CA PHE A 288 -12.43 -8.77 -9.22
C PHE A 288 -12.20 -9.59 -10.50
N VAL A 289 -12.99 -10.65 -10.73
CA VAL A 289 -12.88 -11.46 -11.95
C VAL A 289 -13.75 -10.87 -13.05
N THR A 290 -13.19 -10.01 -13.88
CA THR A 290 -13.75 -9.66 -15.20
C THR A 290 -13.52 -10.81 -16.19
N ASP A 291 -14.28 -10.86 -17.28
CA ASP A 291 -14.12 -11.90 -18.31
C ASP A 291 -12.72 -11.90 -18.96
N GLU A 292 -12.00 -10.77 -18.93
CA GLU A 292 -10.62 -10.63 -19.39
C GLU A 292 -9.63 -11.58 -18.66
N TYR A 293 -9.80 -11.77 -17.36
CA TYR A 293 -8.92 -12.62 -16.55
C TYR A 293 -9.31 -14.10 -16.55
N ARG A 294 -10.43 -14.44 -17.19
CA ARG A 294 -11.00 -15.79 -17.22
C ARG A 294 -10.05 -16.85 -17.80
N PRO A 295 -9.28 -16.61 -18.89
CA PRO A 295 -8.28 -17.58 -19.38
C PRO A 295 -7.21 -17.93 -18.35
N ILE A 296 -6.80 -16.99 -17.50
CA ILE A 296 -5.81 -17.24 -16.43
C ILE A 296 -6.40 -18.19 -15.38
N ILE A 297 -7.69 -18.05 -15.05
CA ILE A 297 -8.39 -18.89 -14.09
C ILE A 297 -8.64 -20.29 -14.68
N ASP A 298 -9.16 -20.36 -15.91
CA ASP A 298 -9.53 -21.60 -16.59
C ASP A 298 -8.31 -22.52 -16.84
N HIS A 299 -7.10 -21.96 -17.00
CA HIS A 299 -5.86 -22.74 -17.10
C HIS A 299 -5.10 -22.88 -15.76
N GLY A 300 -5.17 -21.88 -14.88
CA GLY A 300 -4.48 -21.88 -13.59
C GLY A 300 -5.12 -22.83 -12.56
N VAL A 301 -6.45 -22.91 -12.49
CA VAL A 301 -7.14 -23.80 -11.54
C VAL A 301 -6.83 -25.28 -11.84
N PRO A 302 -6.96 -25.80 -13.08
CA PRO A 302 -6.57 -27.17 -13.40
C PRO A 302 -5.09 -27.47 -13.13
N LEU A 303 -4.18 -26.50 -13.34
CA LEU A 303 -2.76 -26.67 -13.04
C LEU A 303 -2.54 -26.97 -11.54
N ILE A 304 -3.17 -26.18 -10.66
CA ILE A 304 -3.10 -26.39 -9.21
C ILE A 304 -3.75 -27.72 -8.81
N VAL A 305 -4.93 -28.04 -9.34
CA VAL A 305 -5.63 -29.30 -9.04
C VAL A 305 -4.78 -30.51 -9.43
N TRP A 306 -4.20 -30.53 -10.64
CA TRP A 306 -3.34 -31.61 -11.09
C TRP A 306 -2.05 -31.72 -10.27
N PHE A 307 -1.43 -30.59 -9.89
CA PHE A 307 -0.29 -30.58 -8.99
C PHE A 307 -0.60 -31.21 -7.62
N VAL A 308 -1.74 -30.86 -7.02
CA VAL A 308 -2.21 -31.46 -5.75
C VAL A 308 -2.49 -32.96 -5.91
N VAL A 309 -3.15 -33.38 -7.01
CA VAL A 309 -3.39 -34.80 -7.32
C VAL A 309 -2.08 -35.57 -7.45
N ILE A 310 -1.09 -35.03 -8.17
CA ILE A 310 0.24 -35.63 -8.32
C ILE A 310 0.92 -35.78 -6.94
N CYS A 311 0.86 -34.75 -6.09
CA CYS A 311 1.42 -34.83 -4.74
C CYS A 311 0.69 -35.87 -3.86
N ILE A 312 -0.63 -36.01 -3.98
CA ILE A 312 -1.41 -37.06 -3.28
C ILE A 312 -0.98 -38.45 -3.76
N VAL A 313 -0.86 -38.67 -5.07
CA VAL A 313 -0.37 -39.93 -5.64
C VAL A 313 1.04 -40.25 -5.14
N LEU A 314 1.96 -39.28 -5.17
CA LEU A 314 3.33 -39.42 -4.66
C LEU A 314 3.35 -39.69 -3.15
N GLN A 315 2.43 -39.12 -2.36
CA GLN A 315 2.29 -39.42 -0.93
C GLN A 315 1.91 -40.89 -0.67
N PHE A 316 1.18 -41.55 -1.58
CA PHE A 316 0.90 -42.98 -1.48
C PHE A 316 2.03 -43.85 -2.03
N LEU A 317 2.66 -43.45 -3.14
CA LEU A 317 3.80 -44.16 -3.73
C LEU A 317 5.05 -44.12 -2.84
N ASP A 318 5.26 -43.05 -2.08
CA ASP A 318 6.34 -42.96 -1.13
C ASP A 318 6.06 -43.80 0.13
N ARG A 319 7.02 -44.65 0.50
CA ARG A 319 6.97 -45.42 1.73
C ARG A 319 7.38 -44.61 2.97
N ARG A 320 7.97 -43.43 2.79
CA ARG A 320 8.36 -42.49 3.87
C ARG A 320 7.13 -41.71 4.37
N ARG A 321 6.44 -42.28 5.38
CA ARG A 321 5.21 -41.70 5.97
C ARG A 321 5.39 -40.38 6.72
N ALA A 322 6.59 -40.09 7.21
CA ALA A 322 6.90 -38.90 7.99
C ALA A 322 8.22 -38.30 7.51
N PHE A 323 8.27 -36.98 7.39
CA PHE A 323 9.45 -36.24 6.96
C PHE A 323 10.54 -36.25 8.03
N ILE A 324 10.18 -35.84 9.25
CA ILE A 324 10.93 -36.01 10.50
C ILE A 324 10.35 -37.21 11.25
N HIS A 325 11.23 -38.10 11.70
CA HIS A 325 10.86 -39.27 12.46
C HIS A 325 10.49 -38.89 13.91
N CYS A 326 9.30 -39.29 14.37
CA CYS A 326 8.86 -39.11 15.76
C CYS A 326 8.10 -40.35 16.26
N SER A 327 8.04 -40.53 17.57
CA SER A 327 7.35 -41.62 18.27
C SER A 327 6.69 -41.11 19.57
N TRP A 328 5.53 -40.48 19.43
CA TRP A 328 4.74 -39.94 20.54
C TRP A 328 4.28 -41.00 21.56
N LEU A 329 3.97 -42.21 21.11
CA LEU A 329 3.52 -43.33 21.96
C LEU A 329 4.62 -43.93 22.85
N HIS A 330 5.90 -43.69 22.53
CA HIS A 330 7.04 -44.26 23.24
C HIS A 330 8.21 -43.26 23.25
N PRO A 331 8.06 -42.10 23.91
CA PRO A 331 8.92 -40.94 23.67
C PRO A 331 10.35 -41.13 24.19
N ILE A 332 10.52 -41.83 25.32
CA ILE A 332 11.82 -41.99 26.02
C ILE A 332 12.47 -43.36 25.73
N LYS A 333 11.85 -44.22 24.90
CA LYS A 333 12.24 -45.63 24.74
C LYS A 333 13.65 -45.87 24.17
N ASN A 334 14.18 -44.94 23.37
CA ASN A 334 15.60 -44.91 22.99
C ASN A 334 16.02 -43.49 22.55
N VAL A 335 17.33 -43.26 22.42
CA VAL A 335 17.91 -41.98 21.99
C VAL A 335 17.35 -41.50 20.65
N LYS A 336 17.06 -42.40 19.71
CA LYS A 336 16.50 -42.06 18.39
C LYS A 336 15.06 -41.54 18.47
N ASN A 337 14.24 -42.07 19.38
CA ASN A 337 12.88 -41.58 19.63
C ASN A 337 12.90 -40.23 20.34
N VAL A 338 13.79 -40.06 21.33
CA VAL A 338 13.99 -38.79 22.05
C VAL A 338 14.44 -37.70 21.07
N PHE A 339 15.53 -37.94 20.33
CA PHE A 339 16.06 -37.02 19.32
C PHE A 339 15.02 -36.73 18.22
N GLY A 340 14.32 -37.74 17.72
CA GLY A 340 13.27 -37.57 16.71
C GLY A 340 12.09 -36.71 17.19
N ASN A 341 11.65 -36.89 18.44
CA ASN A 341 10.60 -36.06 19.04
C ASN A 341 11.08 -34.61 19.26
N ILE A 342 12.32 -34.42 19.73
CA ILE A 342 12.95 -33.10 19.85
C ILE A 342 12.98 -32.41 18.48
N CYS A 343 13.48 -33.06 17.43
CA CYS A 343 13.49 -32.50 16.07
C CYS A 343 12.07 -32.20 15.55
N ARG A 344 11.06 -33.02 15.90
CA ARG A 344 9.67 -32.82 15.47
C ARG A 344 9.00 -31.60 16.10
N ILE A 345 9.42 -31.21 17.31
CA ILE A 345 8.98 -30.01 18.01
C ILE A 345 9.80 -28.80 17.58
N LEU A 346 11.14 -28.92 17.56
CA LEU A 346 12.03 -27.82 17.22
C LEU A 346 11.93 -27.39 15.77
N ALA A 347 11.79 -28.30 14.78
CA ALA A 347 11.80 -27.89 13.39
C ALA A 347 10.64 -26.94 13.01
N PRO A 348 9.36 -27.20 13.37
CA PRO A 348 8.30 -26.21 13.20
C PRO A 348 8.56 -24.90 13.94
N VAL A 349 9.00 -24.96 15.21
CA VAL A 349 9.27 -23.78 16.03
C VAL A 349 10.36 -22.92 15.38
N MET A 350 11.46 -23.53 14.92
CA MET A 350 12.55 -22.85 14.23
C MET A 350 12.14 -22.32 12.84
N SER A 351 11.30 -23.04 12.09
CA SER A 351 10.79 -22.56 10.79
C SER A 351 9.85 -21.36 10.96
N VAL A 352 8.96 -21.39 11.96
CA VAL A 352 8.07 -20.26 12.29
C VAL A 352 8.89 -19.09 12.86
N TRP A 353 9.86 -19.35 13.74
CA TRP A 353 10.76 -18.32 14.26
C TRP A 353 11.60 -17.68 13.14
N LEU A 354 12.06 -18.46 12.16
CA LEU A 354 12.82 -17.95 11.02
C LEU A 354 11.99 -16.99 10.15
N ILE A 355 10.75 -17.35 9.77
CA ILE A 355 9.90 -16.46 8.98
C ILE A 355 9.40 -15.24 9.76
N VAL A 356 9.05 -15.40 11.05
CA VAL A 356 8.64 -14.27 11.91
C VAL A 356 9.83 -13.34 12.19
N GLY A 357 11.02 -13.90 12.36
CA GLY A 357 12.28 -13.15 12.49
C GLY A 357 12.62 -12.40 11.21
N TYR A 358 12.46 -13.03 10.04
CA TYR A 358 12.65 -12.39 8.75
C TYR A 358 11.66 -11.24 8.54
N ALA A 359 10.35 -11.47 8.73
CA ALA A 359 9.32 -10.44 8.56
C ALA A 359 9.49 -9.26 9.53
N GLY A 360 9.76 -9.54 10.82
CA GLY A 360 10.06 -8.49 11.81
C GLY A 360 11.42 -7.80 11.60
N GLY A 361 12.36 -8.48 10.96
CA GLY A 361 13.62 -7.91 10.51
C GLY A 361 13.43 -6.97 9.31
N LEU A 362 12.59 -7.35 8.36
CA LEU A 362 12.18 -6.47 7.26
C LEU A 362 11.41 -5.25 7.77
N SER A 363 10.55 -5.37 8.79
CA SER A 363 9.82 -4.21 9.31
C SER A 363 10.64 -3.31 10.26
N SER A 364 11.91 -3.61 10.50
CA SER A 364 12.82 -2.80 11.34
C SER A 364 14.12 -2.47 10.59
N ALA A 365 14.34 -1.19 10.30
CA ALA A 365 15.40 -0.75 9.40
C ALA A 365 16.82 -0.97 9.95
N HIS A 366 17.03 -0.80 11.26
CA HIS A 366 18.32 -1.07 11.91
C HIS A 366 18.54 -2.56 12.24
N SER A 367 17.75 -3.48 11.67
CA SER A 367 17.94 -4.90 11.92
C SER A 367 19.07 -5.46 11.05
N ARG A 368 19.85 -6.40 11.60
CA ARG A 368 20.86 -7.16 10.83
C ARG A 368 20.28 -7.93 9.64
N ILE A 369 18.98 -8.20 9.66
CA ILE A 369 18.26 -8.84 8.56
C ILE A 369 18.05 -7.81 7.44
N ARG A 370 17.67 -6.56 7.77
CA ARG A 370 17.61 -5.45 6.81
C ARG A 370 18.99 -5.21 6.18
N GLU A 371 20.04 -5.06 6.99
CA GLU A 371 21.43 -4.92 6.50
C GLU A 371 21.81 -6.02 5.48
N PHE A 372 21.50 -7.27 5.81
CA PHE A 372 21.78 -8.42 4.93
C PHE A 372 20.96 -8.40 3.63
N VAL A 373 19.66 -8.09 3.66
CA VAL A 373 18.87 -8.03 2.41
C VAL A 373 19.21 -6.80 1.57
N ASN A 374 19.63 -5.69 2.18
CA ASN A 374 20.11 -4.52 1.44
C ASN A 374 21.34 -4.87 0.59
N GLN A 375 22.26 -5.72 1.10
CA GLN A 375 23.40 -6.23 0.32
C GLN A 375 23.01 -7.14 -0.86
N ILE A 376 21.80 -7.72 -0.82
CA ILE A 376 21.20 -8.51 -1.93
C ILE A 376 20.53 -7.58 -2.96
N GLY A 377 20.34 -6.30 -2.63
CA GLY A 377 19.66 -5.31 -3.46
C GLY A 377 18.23 -4.99 -3.03
N TYR A 378 17.81 -5.35 -1.81
CA TYR A 378 16.54 -4.89 -1.25
C TYR A 378 16.57 -3.37 -1.06
N SER A 379 15.64 -2.66 -1.69
CA SER A 379 15.51 -1.20 -1.64
C SER A 379 14.03 -0.82 -1.53
N PRO A 380 13.51 -0.54 -0.31
CA PRO A 380 12.07 -0.37 -0.08
C PRO A 380 11.50 0.87 -0.78
N ILE A 381 10.44 0.72 -1.57
CA ILE A 381 9.77 1.83 -2.26
C ILE A 381 8.50 2.20 -1.50
N ILE A 382 8.59 3.26 -0.69
CA ILE A 382 7.63 3.48 0.39
C ILE A 382 6.33 4.17 -0.05
N TRP A 383 6.35 4.87 -1.18
CA TRP A 383 5.20 5.60 -1.72
C TRP A 383 4.34 4.76 -2.67
N ASN A 384 4.89 3.66 -3.19
CA ASN A 384 4.20 2.76 -4.11
C ASN A 384 4.54 1.29 -3.80
N VAL A 385 3.63 0.60 -3.11
CA VAL A 385 3.75 -0.83 -2.78
C VAL A 385 3.77 -1.72 -4.02
N GLY A 386 3.23 -1.23 -5.14
CA GLY A 386 3.32 -1.84 -6.45
C GLY A 386 4.73 -1.87 -7.02
N ASP A 387 5.45 -0.76 -6.88
CA ASP A 387 6.86 -0.66 -7.28
C ASP A 387 7.78 -1.34 -6.28
N ASP A 388 7.47 -1.31 -4.98
CA ASP A 388 8.17 -2.10 -3.96
C ASP A 388 8.16 -3.59 -4.34
N ALA A 389 7.00 -4.09 -4.78
CA ALA A 389 6.87 -5.46 -5.25
C ALA A 389 7.69 -5.75 -6.51
N ARG A 390 7.77 -4.81 -7.48
CA ARG A 390 8.63 -4.92 -8.67
C ARG A 390 10.11 -4.98 -8.31
N ALA A 391 10.56 -4.15 -7.38
CA ALA A 391 11.96 -4.04 -6.97
C ALA A 391 12.40 -5.19 -6.05
N ASN A 392 11.55 -5.56 -5.08
CA ASN A 392 11.91 -6.40 -3.93
C ASN A 392 11.20 -7.76 -3.89
N GLY A 393 10.23 -7.99 -4.78
CA GLY A 393 9.46 -9.22 -4.90
C GLY A 393 8.24 -9.25 -3.99
N ALA A 394 7.08 -9.56 -4.57
CA ALA A 394 5.77 -9.53 -3.90
C ALA A 394 5.70 -10.31 -2.57
N ALA A 395 6.41 -11.44 -2.41
CA ALA A 395 6.42 -12.17 -1.14
C ALA A 395 7.23 -11.44 -0.05
N THR A 396 8.30 -10.76 -0.42
CA THR A 396 9.11 -9.93 0.50
C THR A 396 8.34 -8.69 0.92
N THR A 397 7.70 -8.00 -0.04
CA THR A 397 6.77 -6.88 0.19
C THR A 397 5.63 -7.30 1.10
N PHE A 398 4.97 -8.42 0.84
CA PHE A 398 3.92 -8.92 1.74
C PHE A 398 4.44 -9.11 3.17
N LEU A 399 5.61 -9.74 3.34
CA LEU A 399 6.18 -10.00 4.67
C LEU A 399 6.62 -8.72 5.40
N SER A 400 7.21 -7.73 4.72
CA SER A 400 7.60 -6.44 5.34
C SER A 400 6.39 -5.68 5.90
N LEU A 401 5.23 -5.82 5.25
CA LEU A 401 3.95 -5.21 5.64
C LEU A 401 3.23 -5.96 6.78
N THR A 402 3.68 -7.14 7.22
CA THR A 402 2.95 -7.92 8.26
C THR A 402 3.13 -7.42 9.69
N ARG A 403 4.15 -6.61 9.97
CA ARG A 403 4.50 -6.13 11.33
C ARG A 403 4.92 -4.66 11.33
N VAL A 404 4.02 -3.80 10.91
CA VAL A 404 4.26 -2.35 10.86
C VAL A 404 4.12 -1.78 12.26
N LYS A 405 5.25 -1.50 12.92
CA LYS A 405 5.27 -0.73 14.16
C LYS A 405 5.19 0.76 13.80
N ALA A 406 3.99 1.28 13.61
CA ALA A 406 3.79 2.62 13.04
C ALA A 406 4.34 3.76 13.94
N MET A 407 4.39 3.59 15.27
CA MET A 407 5.13 4.48 16.19
C MET A 407 5.83 3.65 17.28
N GLU A 408 6.86 4.22 17.89
CA GLU A 408 7.40 3.71 19.15
C GLU A 408 6.39 3.87 20.30
N GLU A 409 6.52 3.10 21.38
CA GLU A 409 5.65 3.26 22.55
C GLU A 409 6.01 4.55 23.28
N GLU A 410 5.05 5.46 23.47
CA GLU A 410 5.27 6.74 24.14
C GLU A 410 5.31 6.59 25.68
N PRO A 411 6.44 6.87 26.35
CA PRO A 411 6.54 6.80 27.81
C PRO A 411 5.66 7.87 28.46
N GLY A 412 4.77 7.47 29.36
CA GLY A 412 3.81 8.39 29.99
C GLY A 412 2.51 8.57 29.21
N TYR A 413 2.26 7.80 28.15
CA TYR A 413 0.94 7.69 27.55
C TYR A 413 -0.05 6.99 28.50
N ASP A 414 -0.93 7.80 29.10
CA ASP A 414 -2.11 7.37 29.83
C ASP A 414 -3.25 8.42 29.73
N GLU A 415 -4.41 8.07 30.29
CA GLU A 415 -5.61 8.90 30.31
C GLU A 415 -5.43 10.24 31.05
N ALA A 416 -4.58 10.28 32.08
CA ALA A 416 -4.33 11.50 32.85
C ALA A 416 -3.42 12.48 32.11
N MET A 417 -2.45 11.96 31.33
CA MET A 417 -1.67 12.77 30.39
C MET A 417 -2.57 13.33 29.28
N MET A 418 -3.49 12.52 28.74
CA MET A 418 -4.44 12.99 27.71
C MET A 418 -5.40 14.06 28.25
N GLN A 419 -5.92 13.91 29.48
CA GLN A 419 -6.69 14.97 30.14
C GLN A 419 -5.87 16.26 30.30
N THR A 420 -4.59 16.15 30.68
CA THR A 420 -3.69 17.31 30.86
C THR A 420 -3.46 18.06 29.54
N ILE A 421 -3.36 17.34 28.41
CA ILE A 421 -3.28 17.92 27.07
C ILE A 421 -4.60 18.57 26.68
N ASN A 422 -5.72 17.87 26.89
CA ASN A 422 -7.06 18.39 26.60
C ASN A 422 -7.32 19.72 27.31
N ASP A 423 -7.06 19.79 28.62
CA ASP A 423 -7.27 21.01 29.42
C ASP A 423 -6.39 22.19 28.94
N ARG A 424 -5.14 21.89 28.56
CA ARG A 424 -4.18 22.87 28.02
C ARG A 424 -4.68 23.50 26.73
N TYR A 425 -5.09 22.68 25.76
CA TYR A 425 -5.52 23.17 24.45
C TYR A 425 -6.98 23.62 24.42
N ALA A 426 -7.83 23.17 25.34
CA ALA A 426 -9.15 23.77 25.57
C ALA A 426 -9.01 25.23 26.04
N LYS A 427 -8.06 25.52 26.94
CA LYS A 427 -7.72 26.90 27.30
C LYS A 427 -7.13 27.68 26.12
N GLN A 428 -6.23 27.07 25.34
CA GLN A 428 -5.65 27.74 24.17
C GLN A 428 -6.70 28.06 23.09
N ALA A 429 -7.64 27.14 22.86
CA ALA A 429 -8.78 27.35 21.97
C ALA A 429 -9.68 28.48 22.48
N GLN A 430 -9.96 28.57 23.79
CA GLN A 430 -10.71 29.70 24.35
C GLN A 430 -10.01 31.06 24.12
N GLU A 431 -8.68 31.11 24.22
CA GLU A 431 -7.91 32.32 23.94
C GLU A 431 -7.98 32.71 22.46
N ILE A 432 -7.82 31.76 21.53
CA ILE A 432 -7.96 32.01 20.08
C ILE A 432 -9.41 32.40 19.72
N ASN A 433 -10.40 31.72 20.31
CA ASN A 433 -11.82 31.91 20.02
C ASN A 433 -12.39 33.21 20.63
N ALA A 434 -11.65 33.90 21.50
CA ALA A 434 -12.01 35.24 21.97
C ALA A 434 -11.80 36.31 20.88
N GLU A 435 -10.94 36.05 19.90
CA GLU A 435 -10.63 36.95 18.76
C GLU A 435 -11.30 36.50 17.45
N ARG A 436 -11.96 35.33 17.44
CA ARG A 436 -12.59 34.72 16.27
C ARG A 436 -14.10 34.55 16.42
N ASP A 437 -14.85 34.96 15.41
CA ASP A 437 -16.31 35.03 15.42
C ASP A 437 -17.01 34.11 14.42
N ALA A 438 -16.35 33.72 13.34
CA ALA A 438 -16.90 32.78 12.36
C ALA A 438 -16.89 31.32 12.86
N THR A 439 -17.73 30.48 12.24
CA THR A 439 -17.71 29.02 12.41
C THR A 439 -17.20 28.36 11.13
N LEU A 440 -16.26 27.42 11.29
CA LEU A 440 -15.55 26.74 10.19
C LEU A 440 -16.51 26.04 9.21
N THR A 441 -17.60 25.47 9.73
CA THR A 441 -18.60 24.70 8.99
C THR A 441 -19.71 25.54 8.36
N ASP A 442 -19.67 26.87 8.49
CA ASP A 442 -20.66 27.76 7.84
C ASP A 442 -20.27 28.10 6.38
N THR A 443 -19.07 27.68 5.96
CA THR A 443 -18.58 27.76 4.57
C THR A 443 -18.35 26.37 4.00
N THR A 444 -18.55 26.21 2.70
CA THR A 444 -18.09 25.01 1.99
C THR A 444 -16.57 25.09 1.89
N VAL A 445 -15.87 24.02 2.26
CA VAL A 445 -14.42 23.90 2.10
C VAL A 445 -14.15 22.81 1.08
N ILE A 446 -13.40 23.17 0.04
CA ILE A 446 -12.99 22.28 -1.04
C ILE A 446 -11.48 22.13 -0.97
N ASN A 447 -10.97 20.98 -0.55
CA ASN A 447 -9.55 20.70 -0.69
C ASN A 447 -9.30 20.08 -2.06
N VAL A 448 -8.27 20.58 -2.73
CA VAL A 448 -7.84 20.11 -4.04
C VAL A 448 -6.39 19.65 -3.89
N LEU A 449 -6.22 18.34 -3.77
CA LEU A 449 -4.94 17.70 -4.02
C LEU A 449 -4.75 17.70 -5.54
N SER A 450 -3.91 18.62 -6.01
CA SER A 450 -3.51 18.71 -7.41
C SER A 450 -2.31 17.79 -7.64
N GLU A 451 -2.59 16.63 -8.21
CA GLU A 451 -1.63 15.58 -8.52
C GLU A 451 -0.35 16.15 -9.16
N THR A 452 0.78 15.93 -8.49
CA THR A 452 2.12 16.30 -8.94
C THR A 452 2.27 17.79 -9.36
N PHE A 453 1.55 18.72 -8.73
CA PHE A 453 1.63 20.16 -9.06
C PHE A 453 2.81 20.86 -8.35
N SER A 454 3.79 21.37 -9.11
CA SER A 454 4.89 22.19 -8.56
C SER A 454 5.60 22.97 -9.66
N ASP A 455 6.02 24.20 -9.38
CA ASP A 455 6.78 25.04 -10.33
C ASP A 455 8.14 24.41 -10.71
N PRO A 456 8.33 23.97 -11.98
CA PRO A 456 9.59 23.38 -12.42
C PRO A 456 10.75 24.38 -12.38
N ASN A 457 10.51 25.69 -12.40
CA ASN A 457 11.58 26.71 -12.35
C ASN A 457 12.25 26.82 -10.98
N ARG A 458 11.68 26.23 -9.92
CA ARG A 458 12.36 26.13 -8.62
C ARG A 458 13.36 24.97 -8.57
N VAL A 459 13.32 24.03 -9.51
CA VAL A 459 14.19 22.86 -9.51
C VAL A 459 15.59 23.23 -10.01
N PRO A 460 16.66 22.97 -9.24
CA PRO A 460 18.02 23.32 -9.64
C PRO A 460 18.43 22.67 -10.97
N GLY A 461 18.84 23.50 -11.94
CA GLY A 461 19.20 23.09 -13.30
C GLY A 461 18.05 23.13 -14.31
N VAL A 462 16.81 23.36 -13.86
CA VAL A 462 15.63 23.51 -14.72
C VAL A 462 15.30 24.98 -14.92
N HIS A 463 15.00 25.37 -16.17
CA HIS A 463 14.54 26.72 -16.50
C HIS A 463 13.65 26.74 -17.75
N PHE A 464 12.57 27.50 -17.67
CA PHE A 464 11.73 27.88 -18.80
C PHE A 464 11.67 29.40 -18.93
N ASN A 465 11.78 29.92 -20.15
CA ASN A 465 11.61 31.34 -20.45
C ASN A 465 10.12 31.76 -20.61
N VAL A 466 9.19 30.79 -20.55
CA VAL A 466 7.74 30.96 -20.44
C VAL A 466 7.29 30.37 -19.11
N ASP A 467 6.43 31.09 -18.38
CA ASP A 467 5.86 30.61 -17.13
C ASP A 467 4.84 29.48 -17.38
N PRO A 468 5.01 28.28 -16.80
CA PRO A 468 4.05 27.18 -16.97
C PRO A 468 2.83 27.28 -16.05
N MET A 469 2.81 28.17 -15.04
CA MET A 469 1.69 28.30 -14.09
C MET A 469 1.34 29.75 -13.73
N PRO A 470 1.12 30.63 -14.72
CA PRO A 470 0.94 32.06 -14.49
C PRO A 470 -0.34 32.43 -13.72
N ASN A 471 -1.43 31.66 -13.84
CA ASN A 471 -2.68 32.00 -13.16
C ASN A 471 -2.61 31.70 -11.66
N VAL A 472 -2.12 30.51 -11.28
CA VAL A 472 -1.90 30.11 -9.89
C VAL A 472 -0.82 30.99 -9.25
N ARG A 473 0.27 31.32 -9.97
CA ARG A 473 1.27 32.27 -9.47
C ARG A 473 0.68 33.67 -9.21
N ALA A 474 -0.23 34.14 -10.06
CA ALA A 474 -0.91 35.43 -9.86
C ALA A 474 -1.86 35.45 -8.63
N LEU A 475 -2.36 34.30 -8.17
CA LEU A 475 -3.13 34.23 -6.92
C LEU A 475 -2.31 34.67 -5.71
N GLY A 476 -0.98 34.50 -5.73
CA GLY A 476 -0.10 34.90 -4.62
C GLY A 476 -0.09 36.40 -4.31
N GLU A 477 -0.63 37.25 -5.19
CA GLU A 477 -0.87 38.67 -4.90
C GLU A 477 -2.13 38.88 -4.04
N VAL A 478 -3.19 38.10 -4.25
CA VAL A 478 -4.55 38.35 -3.72
C VAL A 478 -5.03 37.34 -2.67
N ALA A 479 -4.48 36.12 -2.67
CA ALA A 479 -4.87 35.02 -1.79
C ALA A 479 -3.74 34.65 -0.82
N THR A 480 -4.04 33.83 0.19
CA THR A 480 -3.02 33.18 1.01
C THR A 480 -2.32 32.11 0.19
N SER A 481 -1.00 32.14 0.10
CA SER A 481 -0.22 31.18 -0.70
C SER A 481 1.20 31.02 -0.20
N GLY A 482 1.82 29.88 -0.51
CA GLY A 482 3.25 29.66 -0.27
C GLY A 482 3.70 28.28 -0.73
N LEU A 483 4.72 27.77 -0.07
CA LEU A 483 5.30 26.46 -0.34
C LEU A 483 4.88 25.45 0.74
N MET A 484 4.46 24.26 0.29
CA MET A 484 4.25 23.11 1.16
C MET A 484 5.48 22.20 1.10
N LEU A 485 6.07 21.93 2.26
CA LEU A 485 7.11 20.91 2.43
C LEU A 485 6.46 19.51 2.43
N SER A 486 6.60 18.81 1.31
CA SER A 486 6.07 17.47 1.11
C SER A 486 6.95 16.37 1.77
N PRO A 487 6.36 15.26 2.22
CA PRO A 487 7.08 14.01 2.50
C PRO A 487 7.28 13.12 1.25
N GLY A 488 6.78 13.53 0.08
CA GLY A 488 6.83 12.76 -1.17
C GLY A 488 7.74 13.37 -2.24
N TYR A 489 8.27 12.51 -3.11
CA TYR A 489 8.98 12.86 -4.33
C TYR A 489 8.73 11.75 -5.37
N GLY A 490 8.09 12.08 -6.48
CA GLY A 490 7.66 11.11 -7.50
C GLY A 490 6.62 10.09 -7.03
N GLY A 491 5.91 10.39 -5.93
CA GLY A 491 4.92 9.52 -5.32
C GLY A 491 4.66 9.92 -3.86
N GLY A 492 3.54 9.44 -3.33
CA GLY A 492 3.21 9.54 -1.90
C GLY A 492 1.88 10.22 -1.61
N THR A 493 1.09 10.57 -2.63
CA THR A 493 -0.25 11.18 -2.59
C THR A 493 -1.07 10.84 -1.35
N ALA A 494 -1.32 9.55 -1.07
CA ALA A 494 -2.13 9.11 0.06
C ALA A 494 -1.53 9.42 1.46
N ASN A 495 -0.23 9.69 1.54
CA ASN A 495 0.41 10.18 2.75
C ASN A 495 0.12 11.66 2.94
N ILE A 496 0.21 12.48 1.88
CA ILE A 496 -0.11 13.91 1.94
C ILE A 496 -1.61 14.10 2.23
N GLU A 497 -2.46 13.35 1.55
CA GLU A 497 -3.91 13.27 1.78
C GLU A 497 -4.23 12.83 3.22
N PHE A 498 -3.54 11.82 3.77
CA PHE A 498 -3.66 11.46 5.19
C PHE A 498 -3.31 12.63 6.12
N GLN A 499 -2.18 13.31 5.86
CA GLN A 499 -1.75 14.45 6.68
C GLN A 499 -2.78 15.58 6.64
N GLN A 500 -3.28 15.93 5.45
CA GLN A 500 -4.30 16.97 5.27
C GLN A 500 -5.62 16.58 5.92
N MET A 501 -6.11 15.36 5.72
CA MET A 501 -7.42 14.92 6.21
C MET A 501 -7.49 14.78 7.73
N THR A 502 -6.36 14.52 8.39
CA THR A 502 -6.32 14.19 9.83
C THR A 502 -5.53 15.20 10.68
N GLY A 503 -4.68 16.03 10.08
CA GLY A 503 -3.77 16.92 10.79
C GLY A 503 -2.57 16.22 11.43
N LEU A 504 -2.33 14.95 11.13
CA LEU A 504 -1.25 14.12 11.70
C LEU A 504 -0.08 14.01 10.73
N SER A 505 1.16 14.07 11.19
CA SER A 505 2.34 14.14 10.31
C SER A 505 3.05 12.80 10.15
N MET A 506 3.52 12.52 8.92
CA MET A 506 4.46 11.43 8.63
C MET A 506 5.78 11.56 9.42
N ALA A 507 6.11 12.77 9.91
CA ALA A 507 7.30 13.02 10.70
C ALA A 507 7.34 12.27 12.05
N ASN A 508 6.18 12.03 12.67
CA ASN A 508 6.08 11.34 13.95
C ASN A 508 6.01 9.80 13.82
N PHE A 509 5.75 9.28 12.61
CA PHE A 509 5.70 7.84 12.40
C PHE A 509 7.09 7.23 12.28
N ASN A 510 7.22 5.98 12.75
CA ASN A 510 8.40 5.15 12.56
C ASN A 510 8.76 5.07 11.08
N GLY A 511 10.06 4.92 10.81
CA GLY A 511 10.55 4.71 9.46
C GLY A 511 9.74 3.70 8.64
N SER A 512 9.50 2.50 9.15
CA SER A 512 8.91 1.42 8.35
C SER A 512 7.42 1.56 8.00
N LEU A 513 6.75 2.66 8.42
CA LEU A 513 5.43 3.00 7.91
C LEU A 513 5.56 3.69 6.55
N LEU A 514 5.08 3.01 5.52
CA LEU A 514 5.16 3.41 4.12
C LEU A 514 3.93 4.25 3.73
N SER A 515 2.73 3.73 4.05
CA SER A 515 1.45 4.41 3.87
C SER A 515 0.47 4.13 5.02
N PRO A 516 0.01 5.16 5.77
CA PRO A 516 -1.02 5.00 6.78
C PRO A 516 -2.30 4.39 6.22
N TYR A 517 -2.70 4.80 5.01
CA TYR A 517 -3.91 4.34 4.32
C TYR A 517 -3.94 2.83 4.06
N GLN A 518 -2.80 2.22 3.75
CA GLN A 518 -2.71 0.77 3.46
C GLN A 518 -2.32 -0.08 4.68
N GLN A 519 -1.57 0.47 5.63
CA GLN A 519 -0.94 -0.28 6.73
C GLN A 519 -1.54 -0.02 8.12
N LEU A 520 -2.14 1.15 8.35
CA LEU A 520 -2.56 1.61 9.68
C LEU A 520 -4.07 1.78 9.78
N LEU A 521 -4.66 2.64 8.94
CA LEU A 521 -6.10 2.94 8.96
C LEU A 521 -7.00 1.70 8.87
N PRO A 522 -6.69 0.66 8.06
CA PRO A 522 -7.50 -0.56 8.03
C PRO A 522 -7.60 -1.27 9.38
N THR A 523 -6.57 -1.14 10.25
CA THR A 523 -6.51 -1.80 11.56
C THR A 523 -7.16 -1.02 12.70
N ARG A 524 -7.46 0.27 12.52
CA ARG A 524 -8.13 1.10 13.53
C ARG A 524 -9.64 0.86 13.51
N PRO A 525 -10.32 0.74 14.67
CA PRO A 525 -11.78 0.66 14.69
C PRO A 525 -12.44 1.98 14.26
N GLU A 526 -11.83 3.10 14.64
CA GLU A 526 -12.32 4.46 14.47
C GLU A 526 -11.13 5.40 14.24
N VAL A 527 -11.33 6.41 13.38
CA VAL A 527 -10.31 7.38 12.99
C VAL A 527 -10.97 8.73 12.80
N PHE A 528 -10.44 9.76 13.47
CA PHE A 528 -10.87 11.14 13.26
C PHE A 528 -10.31 11.71 11.95
N SER A 529 -11.11 12.50 11.26
CA SER A 529 -10.75 13.30 10.09
C SER A 529 -11.60 14.57 10.02
N PHE A 530 -11.05 15.67 9.48
CA PHE A 530 -11.67 17.00 9.60
C PHE A 530 -13.07 17.11 8.96
N ASN A 531 -13.39 16.30 7.95
CA ASN A 531 -14.73 16.24 7.35
C ASN A 531 -15.84 15.90 8.39
N GLN A 532 -15.49 15.19 9.47
CA GLN A 532 -16.43 14.86 10.54
C GLN A 532 -16.98 16.12 11.24
N MET A 533 -16.22 17.22 11.27
CA MET A 533 -16.71 18.50 11.80
C MET A 533 -17.93 19.02 11.04
N TRP A 534 -17.96 18.89 9.70
CA TRP A 534 -19.12 19.26 8.88
C TRP A 534 -20.29 18.28 9.08
N ASN A 535 -19.98 16.99 9.22
CA ASN A 535 -21.00 15.97 9.48
C ASN A 535 -21.70 16.21 10.83
N ASP A 536 -20.93 16.53 11.88
CA ASP A 536 -21.45 16.86 13.21
C ASP A 536 -22.28 18.14 13.20
N ALA A 537 -21.82 19.18 12.48
CA ALA A 537 -22.53 20.44 12.36
C ALA A 537 -23.89 20.30 11.65
N CYS A 538 -24.01 19.40 10.67
CA CYS A 538 -25.26 19.17 9.96
C CYS A 538 -26.05 17.93 10.42
N GLY A 539 -25.51 17.14 11.35
CA GLY A 539 -26.14 15.95 11.94
C GLY A 539 -26.20 14.71 11.04
N SER A 540 -25.39 14.63 9.97
CA SER A 540 -25.32 13.46 9.07
C SER A 540 -24.03 13.45 8.24
N ASP A 541 -23.69 12.30 7.64
CA ASP A 541 -22.57 12.14 6.70
C ASP A 541 -22.75 12.92 5.37
N SER A 542 -23.98 13.34 5.05
CA SER A 542 -24.34 14.00 3.78
C SER A 542 -23.64 15.35 3.50
N CYS A 543 -22.92 15.89 4.49
CA CYS A 543 -22.16 17.14 4.40
C CYS A 543 -20.67 16.92 4.16
N SER A 544 -20.23 15.68 3.93
CA SER A 544 -18.91 15.40 3.36
C SER A 544 -18.94 14.45 2.17
N VAL A 545 -18.23 14.82 1.11
CA VAL A 545 -18.20 14.11 -0.19
C VAL A 545 -16.79 14.11 -0.79
N GLY A 546 -16.38 12.97 -1.34
CA GLY A 546 -15.09 12.80 -2.00
C GLY A 546 -15.22 12.64 -3.51
N PHE A 547 -14.22 13.14 -4.25
CA PHE A 547 -14.07 12.97 -5.69
C PHE A 547 -12.65 12.52 -6.01
N HIS A 548 -12.52 11.46 -6.80
CA HIS A 548 -11.23 11.01 -7.32
C HIS A 548 -11.44 10.39 -8.70
N PRO A 549 -10.95 11.00 -9.81
CA PRO A 549 -11.27 10.56 -11.16
C PRO A 549 -10.38 9.40 -11.61
N PHE A 550 -10.24 8.41 -10.73
CA PHE A 550 -9.53 7.16 -10.92
C PHE A 550 -10.33 6.00 -10.30
N LEU A 551 -9.68 4.94 -9.82
CA LEU A 551 -10.31 3.81 -9.15
C LEU A 551 -10.36 4.02 -7.64
N GLN A 552 -11.54 3.85 -7.02
CA GLN A 552 -11.77 4.07 -5.57
C GLN A 552 -10.88 3.19 -4.67
N ARG A 553 -10.34 2.09 -5.20
CA ARG A 553 -9.56 1.11 -4.44
C ARG A 553 -8.07 1.41 -4.43
N PHE A 554 -7.61 2.34 -5.27
CA PHE A 554 -6.23 2.82 -5.21
C PHE A 554 -5.99 3.46 -3.83
N TYR A 555 -4.87 3.11 -3.20
CA TYR A 555 -4.57 3.42 -1.79
C TYR A 555 -5.69 3.06 -0.77
N LEU A 556 -6.58 2.10 -1.07
CA LEU A 556 -7.74 1.73 -0.24
C LEU A 556 -8.68 2.91 0.11
N ARG A 557 -8.76 3.96 -0.72
CA ARG A 557 -9.62 5.14 -0.47
C ARG A 557 -11.07 4.75 -0.18
N ASN A 558 -11.64 3.76 -0.88
CA ASN A 558 -12.99 3.25 -0.62
C ASN A 558 -13.23 2.71 0.79
N ALA A 559 -12.21 2.15 1.45
CA ALA A 559 -12.31 1.71 2.84
C ALA A 559 -12.07 2.88 3.81
N ASN A 560 -11.12 3.76 3.47
CA ASN A 560 -10.72 4.86 4.34
C ASN A 560 -11.76 5.99 4.36
N TYR A 561 -12.33 6.40 3.22
CA TYR A 561 -13.39 7.42 3.15
C TYR A 561 -14.66 6.98 3.88
N ARG A 562 -15.05 5.71 3.78
CA ARG A 562 -16.15 5.13 4.58
C ARG A 562 -15.83 5.15 6.08
N LYS A 563 -14.57 4.93 6.48
CA LYS A 563 -14.13 5.02 7.89
C LYS A 563 -14.03 6.46 8.41
N PHE A 564 -13.72 7.40 7.54
CA PHE A 564 -13.75 8.85 7.79
C PHE A 564 -15.17 9.43 7.83
N GLY A 565 -16.19 8.68 7.41
CA GLY A 565 -17.59 9.11 7.44
C GLY A 565 -17.99 10.01 6.28
N PHE A 566 -17.34 9.91 5.12
CA PHE A 566 -17.85 10.54 3.88
C PHE A 566 -19.13 9.83 3.42
N SER A 567 -20.14 10.61 3.01
CA SER A 567 -21.38 10.05 2.43
C SER A 567 -21.13 9.24 1.16
N HIS A 568 -20.23 9.71 0.29
CA HIS A 568 -19.82 9.01 -0.92
C HIS A 568 -18.41 9.42 -1.37
N LEU A 569 -17.77 8.53 -2.14
CA LEU A 569 -16.54 8.80 -2.90
C LEU A 569 -16.83 8.52 -4.38
N TYR A 570 -17.02 9.57 -5.16
CA TYR A 570 -17.30 9.50 -6.60
C TYR A 570 -16.01 9.21 -7.38
N THR A 571 -16.02 8.12 -8.16
CA THR A 571 -14.88 7.63 -8.96
C THR A 571 -15.32 7.04 -10.30
N LEU A 572 -14.37 6.50 -11.09
CA LEU A 572 -14.66 5.80 -12.35
C LEU A 572 -15.41 4.45 -12.13
N ASP A 573 -15.28 3.87 -10.94
CA ASP A 573 -15.75 2.54 -10.57
C ASP A 573 -16.67 2.51 -9.33
N SER A 574 -17.09 3.67 -8.82
CA SER A 574 -18.13 3.78 -7.78
C SER A 574 -19.53 3.63 -8.37
N ASP A 575 -20.55 3.56 -7.51
CA ASP A 575 -21.96 3.67 -7.90
C ASP A 575 -22.68 4.63 -6.91
N PRO A 576 -23.16 5.81 -7.34
CA PRO A 576 -22.95 6.41 -8.67
C PRO A 576 -21.48 6.72 -8.97
N LYS A 577 -21.14 6.80 -10.27
CA LYS A 577 -19.84 7.22 -10.83
C LYS A 577 -19.70 8.74 -10.90
N ILE A 578 -18.49 9.25 -11.12
CA ILE A 578 -18.32 10.62 -11.65
C ILE A 578 -19.02 10.78 -13.00
N ALA A 579 -19.61 11.95 -13.24
CA ALA A 579 -20.32 12.28 -14.46
C ALA A 579 -19.35 12.73 -15.58
N HIS A 580 -18.29 13.46 -15.22
CA HIS A 580 -17.32 14.03 -16.17
C HIS A 580 -16.02 13.22 -16.18
N ALA A 581 -15.99 12.27 -17.12
CA ALA A 581 -14.97 11.28 -17.48
C ALA A 581 -13.81 11.68 -18.42
N GLY A 582 -13.76 12.93 -18.89
CA GLY A 582 -12.98 13.29 -20.09
C GLY A 582 -11.47 13.13 -19.95
N THR A 583 -10.81 12.67 -21.02
CA THR A 583 -9.35 12.46 -21.11
C THR A 583 -8.80 13.31 -22.26
N TYR A 584 -7.59 13.86 -22.12
CA TYR A 584 -7.02 14.74 -23.15
C TYR A 584 -6.63 13.95 -24.41
N GLN A 585 -6.95 14.52 -25.57
CA GLN A 585 -6.65 14.01 -26.91
C GLN A 585 -5.73 15.01 -27.60
N GLY A 586 -4.43 14.73 -27.63
CA GLY A 586 -3.43 15.57 -28.28
C GLY A 586 -3.14 15.16 -29.72
N GLN A 587 -2.39 15.98 -30.43
CA GLN A 587 -2.00 15.77 -31.82
C GLN A 587 -1.24 14.45 -32.05
N SER A 588 -0.47 13.99 -31.05
CA SER A 588 0.44 12.84 -31.15
C SER A 588 0.00 11.63 -30.31
N GLY A 589 -1.08 11.73 -29.55
CA GLY A 589 -1.59 10.64 -28.73
C GLY A 589 -2.65 11.07 -27.72
N LYS A 590 -3.03 10.15 -26.84
CA LYS A 590 -4.09 10.32 -25.84
C LYS A 590 -3.54 10.15 -24.42
N SER A 591 -4.07 10.89 -23.45
CA SER A 591 -3.86 10.58 -22.03
C SER A 591 -4.77 9.45 -21.54
N ASP A 592 -4.23 8.59 -20.68
CA ASP A 592 -4.99 7.58 -19.93
C ASP A 592 -5.64 8.15 -18.65
N THR A 593 -5.25 9.36 -18.23
CA THR A 593 -5.78 10.04 -17.04
C THR A 593 -6.88 11.05 -17.39
N VAL A 594 -7.87 11.17 -16.50
CA VAL A 594 -8.93 12.19 -16.60
C VAL A 594 -8.32 13.58 -16.38
N THR A 595 -8.77 14.56 -17.16
CA THR A 595 -8.26 15.94 -17.08
C THR A 595 -8.79 16.67 -15.85
N ASP A 596 -8.01 17.62 -15.34
CA ASP A 596 -8.38 18.37 -14.13
C ASP A 596 -9.62 19.25 -14.37
N GLU A 597 -9.80 19.78 -15.58
CA GLU A 597 -11.03 20.45 -16.03
C GLU A 597 -12.29 19.61 -15.76
N GLN A 598 -12.24 18.31 -16.06
CA GLN A 598 -13.36 17.40 -15.89
C GLN A 598 -13.51 16.99 -14.43
N ALA A 599 -12.41 16.84 -13.70
CA ALA A 599 -12.40 16.61 -12.26
C ALA A 599 -13.09 17.77 -11.50
N TYR A 600 -12.68 19.01 -11.80
CA TYR A 600 -13.28 20.25 -11.29
C TYR A 600 -14.76 20.37 -11.64
N ARG A 601 -15.16 19.98 -12.85
CA ARG A 601 -16.57 20.04 -13.26
C ARG A 601 -17.49 19.16 -12.42
N ASN A 602 -17.03 17.97 -11.97
CA ASN A 602 -17.78 17.14 -11.03
C ASN A 602 -18.02 17.87 -9.69
N VAL A 603 -17.00 18.57 -9.18
CA VAL A 603 -17.11 19.36 -7.94
C VAL A 603 -17.99 20.59 -8.13
N ILE A 604 -17.85 21.31 -9.23
CA ILE A 604 -18.70 22.47 -9.56
C ILE A 604 -20.18 22.06 -9.61
N ASP A 605 -20.50 20.94 -10.24
CA ASP A 605 -21.89 20.46 -10.35
C ASP A 605 -22.46 20.07 -8.97
N GLU A 606 -21.68 19.44 -8.09
CA GLU A 606 -22.08 19.15 -6.69
C GLU A 606 -22.32 20.44 -5.89
N VAL A 607 -21.39 21.40 -5.93
CA VAL A 607 -21.51 22.68 -5.20
C VAL A 607 -22.72 23.47 -5.71
N LYS A 608 -22.95 23.54 -7.03
CA LYS A 608 -24.13 24.18 -7.62
C LYS A 608 -25.43 23.47 -7.22
N ALA A 609 -25.45 22.13 -7.20
CA ALA A 609 -26.61 21.36 -6.78
C ALA A 609 -26.92 21.51 -5.28
N ASN A 610 -25.89 21.53 -4.43
CA ASN A 610 -26.00 21.79 -3.01
C ASN A 610 -26.56 23.21 -2.74
N ALA A 611 -25.96 24.23 -3.34
CA ALA A 611 -26.37 25.62 -3.21
C ALA A 611 -27.81 25.86 -3.72
N ALA A 612 -28.18 25.29 -4.87
CA ALA A 612 -29.53 25.40 -5.42
C ALA A 612 -30.61 24.68 -4.60
N ALA A 613 -30.22 23.68 -3.81
CA ALA A 613 -31.09 22.97 -2.87
C ALA A 613 -31.11 23.59 -1.46
N ASP A 614 -30.40 24.70 -1.23
CA ASP A 614 -30.23 25.39 0.05
C ASP A 614 -29.80 24.44 1.20
N LYS A 615 -28.91 23.49 0.87
CA LYS A 615 -28.36 22.54 1.84
C LYS A 615 -27.29 23.19 2.74
N PRO A 616 -26.96 22.56 3.88
CA PRO A 616 -25.77 22.92 4.65
C PRO A 616 -24.50 22.86 3.81
N ALA A 617 -23.52 23.68 4.20
CA ALA A 617 -22.20 23.72 3.60
C ALA A 617 -21.49 22.36 3.69
N GLN A 618 -20.59 22.11 2.74
CA GLN A 618 -19.92 20.81 2.59
C GLN A 618 -18.42 20.87 2.85
N PHE A 619 -17.88 19.74 3.32
CA PHE A 619 -16.49 19.39 3.13
C PHE A 619 -16.35 18.57 1.85
N ILE A 620 -15.59 19.06 0.88
CA ILE A 620 -15.34 18.38 -0.39
C ILE A 620 -13.85 18.05 -0.49
N GLU A 621 -13.52 16.77 -0.69
CA GLU A 621 -12.16 16.34 -0.99
C GLU A 621 -12.04 15.98 -2.47
N LEU A 622 -11.12 16.62 -3.20
CA LEU A 622 -10.81 16.31 -4.59
C LEU A 622 -9.34 15.89 -4.72
N VAL A 623 -9.11 14.65 -5.16
CA VAL A 623 -7.78 14.15 -5.52
C VAL A 623 -7.72 13.98 -7.04
N THR A 624 -6.96 14.82 -7.74
CA THR A 624 -6.89 14.80 -9.21
C THR A 624 -5.97 13.69 -9.76
N MET A 625 -5.73 13.66 -11.08
CA MET A 625 -4.90 12.64 -11.76
C MET A 625 -4.15 13.14 -13.00
N GLN A 626 -4.42 14.33 -13.53
CA GLN A 626 -3.97 14.70 -14.89
C GLN A 626 -2.46 14.61 -15.07
N ASN A 627 -1.69 15.10 -14.08
CA ASN A 627 -0.23 15.13 -14.12
C ASN A 627 0.42 13.94 -13.40
N HIS A 628 -0.30 12.83 -13.22
CA HIS A 628 0.30 11.59 -12.75
C HIS A 628 1.25 11.02 -13.82
N ALA A 629 2.40 10.49 -13.43
CA ALA A 629 3.36 9.89 -14.37
C ALA A 629 2.78 8.65 -15.09
N PRO A 630 3.22 8.33 -16.33
CA PRO A 630 4.30 8.96 -17.10
C PRO A 630 3.87 10.25 -17.82
N TYR A 631 4.86 11.01 -18.34
CA TYR A 631 4.65 12.24 -19.13
C TYR A 631 4.96 12.01 -20.63
N PRO A 632 4.06 11.37 -21.39
CA PRO A 632 4.28 11.09 -22.81
C PRO A 632 4.18 12.36 -23.67
N GLY A 633 4.88 12.37 -24.81
CA GLY A 633 4.83 13.42 -25.82
C GLY A 633 3.54 13.42 -26.65
N ILE A 634 2.38 13.56 -26.01
CA ILE A 634 1.05 13.49 -26.67
C ILE A 634 0.62 14.81 -27.33
N TYR A 635 1.16 15.93 -26.86
CA TYR A 635 0.76 17.28 -27.25
C TYR A 635 1.16 17.67 -28.69
N GLY A 636 2.21 17.08 -29.24
CA GLY A 636 2.74 17.45 -30.56
C GLY A 636 3.24 18.91 -30.60
N ASP A 637 2.88 19.62 -31.67
CA ASP A 637 3.28 21.01 -31.90
C ASP A 637 2.61 22.01 -30.93
N GLU A 638 1.59 21.57 -30.17
CA GLU A 638 0.95 22.38 -29.11
C GLU A 638 1.84 22.59 -27.88
N ASN A 639 2.95 21.86 -27.73
CA ASN A 639 3.85 22.00 -26.59
C ASN A 639 4.98 23.02 -26.86
N GLU A 640 4.71 24.28 -26.52
CA GLU A 640 5.67 25.37 -26.57
C GLU A 640 6.87 25.18 -25.63
N PHE A 641 6.73 24.34 -24.59
CA PHE A 641 7.78 24.14 -23.60
C PHE A 641 9.02 23.46 -24.17
N PHE A 642 8.94 22.70 -25.28
CA PHE A 642 10.15 22.24 -25.98
C PHE A 642 11.04 23.38 -26.47
N ALA A 643 10.42 24.48 -26.95
CA ALA A 643 11.15 25.66 -27.41
C ALA A 643 11.51 26.62 -26.26
N ALA A 644 10.68 26.68 -25.20
CA ALA A 644 10.90 27.52 -24.03
C ALA A 644 11.90 26.93 -23.02
N ASN A 645 12.28 25.66 -23.14
CA ASN A 645 13.15 24.97 -22.18
C ASN A 645 14.62 25.37 -22.34
N GLU A 646 15.12 26.13 -21.38
CA GLU A 646 16.51 26.57 -21.26
C GLU A 646 17.31 25.77 -20.20
N SER A 647 16.72 24.68 -19.68
CA SER A 647 17.33 23.81 -18.66
C SER A 647 18.70 23.24 -19.06
N SER A 648 19.58 23.13 -18.07
CA SER A 648 20.93 22.57 -18.17
C SER A 648 20.95 21.10 -17.73
N VAL A 649 20.12 20.27 -18.36
CA VAL A 649 19.95 18.82 -18.08
C VAL A 649 20.07 18.03 -19.40
N PRO A 650 20.31 16.70 -19.38
CA PRO A 650 20.39 15.87 -20.58
C PRO A 650 19.09 15.91 -21.41
N ASP A 651 19.19 15.80 -22.74
CA ASP A 651 18.05 15.95 -23.67
C ASP A 651 16.84 15.06 -23.31
N GLY A 652 17.07 13.80 -22.95
CA GLY A 652 15.98 12.89 -22.57
C GLY A 652 15.27 13.24 -21.25
N GLU A 653 15.96 13.92 -20.33
CA GLU A 653 15.34 14.50 -19.12
C GLU A 653 14.60 15.79 -19.49
N LYS A 654 15.21 16.61 -20.35
CA LYS A 654 14.67 17.88 -20.85
C LYS A 654 13.32 17.71 -21.56
N ASP A 655 13.17 16.69 -22.40
CA ASP A 655 11.94 16.37 -23.13
C ASP A 655 10.80 15.96 -22.18
N VAL A 656 11.10 15.16 -21.15
CA VAL A 656 10.10 14.73 -20.15
C VAL A 656 9.64 15.91 -19.30
N ILE A 657 10.55 16.81 -18.91
CA ILE A 657 10.22 18.04 -18.17
C ILE A 657 9.38 18.99 -19.04
N ALA A 658 9.63 19.08 -20.36
CA ALA A 658 8.78 19.87 -21.26
C ALA A 658 7.35 19.31 -21.39
N ASN A 659 7.17 17.98 -21.40
CA ASN A 659 5.84 17.38 -21.39
C ASN A 659 5.11 17.56 -20.04
N TYR A 660 5.85 17.50 -18.92
CA TYR A 660 5.31 17.84 -17.61
C TYR A 660 4.85 19.30 -17.53
N ALA A 661 5.68 20.25 -17.97
CA ALA A 661 5.35 21.69 -17.97
C ALA A 661 4.08 22.00 -18.78
N LYS A 662 3.84 21.29 -19.89
CA LYS A 662 2.59 21.44 -20.64
C LYS A 662 1.37 20.93 -19.88
N GLY A 663 1.48 19.80 -19.18
CA GLY A 663 0.43 19.30 -18.28
C GLY A 663 0.12 20.28 -17.15
N LEU A 664 1.17 20.83 -16.53
CA LEU A 664 1.05 21.85 -15.48
C LEU A 664 0.30 23.10 -15.97
N GLN A 665 0.60 23.59 -17.18
CA GLN A 665 -0.13 24.69 -17.81
C GLN A 665 -1.62 24.35 -18.04
N ARG A 666 -1.94 23.12 -18.46
CA ARG A 666 -3.34 22.67 -18.60
C ARG A 666 -4.07 22.69 -17.26
N THR A 667 -3.41 22.31 -16.16
CA THR A 667 -3.95 22.42 -14.80
C THR A 667 -4.13 23.88 -14.39
N ASP A 668 -3.14 24.75 -14.63
CA ASP A 668 -3.20 26.18 -14.33
C ASP A 668 -4.40 26.88 -15.00
N GLU A 669 -4.62 26.62 -16.30
CA GLU A 669 -5.78 27.08 -17.06
C GLU A 669 -7.11 26.57 -16.47
N ALA A 670 -7.17 25.29 -16.10
CA ALA A 670 -8.36 24.65 -15.54
C ALA A 670 -8.67 25.15 -14.13
N THR A 671 -7.65 25.35 -13.29
CA THR A 671 -7.78 25.91 -11.93
C THR A 671 -8.31 27.33 -12.01
N LYS A 672 -7.83 28.14 -12.96
CA LYS A 672 -8.35 29.50 -13.15
C LYS A 672 -9.84 29.51 -13.49
N GLN A 673 -10.29 28.62 -14.38
CA GLN A 673 -11.71 28.47 -14.75
C GLN A 673 -12.55 27.93 -13.58
N PHE A 674 -12.01 26.98 -12.81
CA PHE A 674 -12.65 26.44 -11.61
C PHE A 674 -12.93 27.52 -10.56
N LEU A 675 -11.93 28.38 -10.26
CA LEU A 675 -12.13 29.49 -9.33
C LEU A 675 -13.12 30.53 -9.89
N ASP A 676 -13.06 30.88 -11.19
CA ASP A 676 -14.03 31.78 -11.83
C ASP A 676 -15.48 31.25 -11.72
N GLU A 677 -15.69 29.93 -11.84
CA GLU A 677 -17.01 29.31 -11.73
C GLU A 677 -17.52 29.22 -10.28
N LEU A 678 -16.65 28.95 -9.30
CA LEU A 678 -17.01 28.98 -7.87
C LEU A 678 -17.31 30.41 -7.38
N ASP A 679 -16.64 31.41 -7.96
CA ASP A 679 -16.85 32.83 -7.65
C ASP A 679 -18.19 33.39 -8.14
N ALA A 680 -18.86 32.66 -9.05
CA ALA A 680 -20.21 32.97 -9.50
C ALA A 680 -21.32 32.38 -8.61
N ILE A 681 -20.98 31.63 -7.54
CA ILE A 681 -21.94 30.97 -6.65
C ILE A 681 -22.17 31.83 -5.40
N ASP A 682 -23.42 32.22 -5.14
CA ASP A 682 -23.84 33.07 -4.01
C ASP A 682 -23.94 32.30 -2.67
N LYS A 683 -22.90 31.53 -2.35
CA LYS A 683 -22.69 30.79 -1.09
C LYS A 683 -21.21 30.85 -0.70
N PRO A 684 -20.85 30.99 0.58
CA PRO A 684 -19.45 30.99 1.02
C PRO A 684 -18.73 29.68 0.63
N ILE A 685 -17.65 29.82 -0.13
CA ILE A 685 -16.79 28.72 -0.59
C ILE A 685 -15.32 29.13 -0.35
N THR A 686 -14.54 28.20 0.19
CA THR A 686 -13.09 28.31 0.33
C THR A 686 -12.40 27.10 -0.29
N VAL A 687 -11.41 27.34 -1.14
CA VAL A 687 -10.60 26.33 -1.81
C VAL A 687 -9.24 26.27 -1.13
N VAL A 688 -8.82 25.06 -0.74
CA VAL A 688 -7.48 24.74 -0.24
C VAL A 688 -6.78 23.91 -1.31
N PHE A 689 -6.04 24.56 -2.20
CA PHE A 689 -5.34 23.90 -3.29
C PHE A 689 -3.89 23.64 -2.89
N TYR A 690 -3.39 22.43 -3.15
CA TYR A 690 -2.00 22.07 -2.91
C TYR A 690 -1.50 21.03 -3.91
N GLY A 691 -0.25 21.18 -4.35
CA GLY A 691 0.49 20.07 -4.93
C GLY A 691 0.86 19.05 -3.87
N ASP A 692 0.81 17.75 -4.18
CA ASP A 692 1.20 16.71 -3.23
C ASP A 692 2.71 16.43 -3.23
N HIS A 693 3.33 16.31 -4.40
CA HIS A 693 4.79 16.15 -4.53
C HIS A 693 5.33 16.65 -5.87
N LEU A 694 6.64 16.82 -5.99
CA LEU A 694 7.28 16.99 -7.30
C LEU A 694 7.28 15.68 -8.10
N PRO A 695 7.34 15.73 -9.44
CA PRO A 695 7.50 14.54 -10.27
C PRO A 695 8.89 13.92 -10.09
N GLY A 696 8.96 12.59 -10.12
CA GLY A 696 10.21 11.81 -10.00
C GLY A 696 11.12 11.83 -11.23
N ILE A 697 11.05 12.90 -12.03
CA ILE A 697 11.69 13.02 -13.35
C ILE A 697 13.03 13.76 -13.35
N TYR A 698 13.34 14.49 -12.27
CA TYR A 698 14.52 15.36 -12.18
C TYR A 698 15.79 14.57 -11.85
N THR A 699 16.18 13.66 -12.74
CA THR A 699 17.32 12.76 -12.57
C THR A 699 18.65 13.49 -12.39
N THR A 700 18.81 14.70 -12.93
CA THR A 700 20.00 15.52 -12.70
C THR A 700 19.96 16.18 -11.32
N ALA A 701 18.84 16.77 -10.94
CA ALA A 701 18.72 17.50 -9.68
C ALA A 701 18.83 16.58 -8.45
N VAL A 702 18.23 15.38 -8.50
CA VAL A 702 18.23 14.42 -7.38
C VAL A 702 19.62 13.85 -7.03
N ASN A 703 20.59 13.98 -7.95
CA ASN A 703 21.96 13.52 -7.74
C ASN A 703 22.83 14.47 -6.88
N ASP A 704 22.43 15.73 -6.63
CA ASP A 704 23.05 16.58 -5.59
C ASP A 704 22.15 16.60 -4.34
N PRO A 705 22.59 16.01 -3.21
CA PRO A 705 21.83 16.02 -1.95
C PRO A 705 21.40 17.41 -1.46
N LYS A 706 22.10 18.49 -1.85
CA LYS A 706 21.71 19.87 -1.50
C LYS A 706 20.36 20.28 -2.08
N ASN A 707 19.93 19.64 -3.18
CA ASN A 707 18.66 19.92 -3.83
C ASN A 707 17.47 19.25 -3.11
N SER A 708 17.72 18.44 -2.07
CA SER A 708 16.68 17.70 -1.35
C SER A 708 15.53 18.57 -0.90
N LEU A 709 15.77 19.77 -0.36
CA LEU A 709 14.71 20.67 0.11
C LEU A 709 13.84 21.14 -1.06
N ALA A 710 14.45 21.75 -2.08
CA ALA A 710 13.75 22.23 -3.28
C ALA A 710 12.97 21.11 -4.01
N LEU A 711 13.45 19.86 -3.94
CA LEU A 711 12.77 18.69 -4.51
C LEU A 711 11.55 18.21 -3.71
N HIS A 712 11.25 18.82 -2.56
CA HIS A 712 10.07 18.54 -1.74
C HIS A 712 9.21 19.80 -1.51
N GLU A 713 9.48 20.92 -2.20
CA GLU A 713 8.72 22.17 -2.06
C GLU A 713 7.70 22.36 -3.20
N THR A 714 6.45 22.01 -2.90
CA THR A 714 5.27 22.14 -3.79
C THR A 714 4.51 23.45 -3.54
N ASP A 715 3.71 23.90 -4.51
CA ASP A 715 2.89 25.11 -4.38
C ASP A 715 1.56 24.83 -3.66
N TYR A 716 1.08 25.79 -2.85
CA TYR A 716 -0.27 25.76 -2.30
C TYR A 716 -0.90 27.17 -2.19
N PHE A 717 -2.24 27.21 -2.18
CA PHE A 717 -3.00 28.42 -1.84
C PHE A 717 -4.31 28.11 -1.09
N ILE A 718 -4.77 29.11 -0.33
CA ILE A 718 -6.09 29.15 0.29
C ILE A 718 -6.81 30.39 -0.25
N TRP A 719 -7.90 30.17 -0.98
CA TRP A 719 -8.69 31.20 -1.66
C TRP A 719 -10.15 31.12 -1.23
N SER A 720 -10.83 32.27 -1.10
CA SER A 720 -12.25 32.33 -0.76
C SER A 720 -13.02 33.14 -1.81
N ASN A 721 -14.22 32.68 -2.16
CA ASN A 721 -15.06 33.36 -3.16
C ASN A 721 -15.69 34.66 -2.64
N LYS A 722 -16.24 35.49 -3.54
CA LYS A 722 -16.89 36.78 -3.20
C LYS A 722 -18.03 36.68 -2.20
N ALA A 723 -18.69 35.53 -2.09
CA ALA A 723 -19.77 35.31 -1.12
C ALA A 723 -19.24 35.03 0.30
N SER A 724 -17.97 34.69 0.45
CA SER A 724 -17.32 34.50 1.75
C SER A 724 -16.85 35.83 2.35
N ALA A 725 -17.04 35.99 3.66
CA ALA A 725 -16.49 37.13 4.41
C ALA A 725 -14.94 37.16 4.39
N ALA A 726 -14.30 36.04 4.02
CA ALA A 726 -12.85 35.90 3.88
C ALA A 726 -12.34 36.12 2.44
N HIS A 727 -13.13 36.69 1.53
CA HIS A 727 -12.73 36.93 0.13
C HIS A 727 -11.41 37.72 0.01
N ASP A 728 -11.33 38.86 0.71
CA ASP A 728 -10.15 39.73 0.75
C ASP A 728 -9.13 39.32 1.83
N ALA A 729 -9.30 38.15 2.47
CA ALA A 729 -8.40 37.71 3.53
C ALA A 729 -7.09 37.13 2.94
N LYS A 730 -5.97 37.57 3.51
CA LYS A 730 -4.63 37.06 3.18
C LYS A 730 -3.81 36.97 4.46
N LEU A 731 -3.37 35.77 4.81
CA LEU A 731 -2.52 35.53 5.97
C LEU A 731 -1.16 36.22 5.78
N PRO A 732 -0.52 36.70 6.87
CA PRO A 732 0.81 37.27 6.79
C PRO A 732 1.81 36.20 6.33
N ALA A 733 2.89 36.61 5.66
CA ALA A 733 3.91 35.68 5.17
C ALA A 733 4.47 34.75 6.28
N ALA A 734 4.52 35.21 7.53
CA ALA A 734 4.94 34.40 8.68
C ALA A 734 4.04 33.17 8.96
N ASP A 735 2.77 33.22 8.55
CA ASP A 735 1.78 32.14 8.69
C ASP A 735 1.42 31.49 7.33
N ALA A 736 2.16 31.79 6.25
CA ALA A 736 1.79 31.42 4.88
C ALA A 736 2.95 31.02 3.96
N ALA A 737 4.13 31.61 4.07
CA ALA A 737 5.21 31.41 3.10
C ALA A 737 5.67 29.94 3.00
N TYR A 738 5.69 29.24 4.14
CA TYR A 738 6.02 27.83 4.24
C TYR A 738 5.01 27.12 5.14
N SER A 739 4.57 25.93 4.75
CA SER A 739 3.74 25.06 5.58
C SER A 739 3.96 23.56 5.28
N SER A 740 3.13 22.71 5.89
CA SER A 740 3.06 21.27 5.64
C SER A 740 1.59 20.84 5.65
N SER A 741 1.21 19.81 4.89
CA SER A 741 -0.23 19.52 4.68
C SER A 741 -1.01 19.22 5.96
N ASN A 742 -0.36 18.79 7.04
CA ASN A 742 -0.97 18.61 8.36
C ASN A 742 -1.48 19.92 9.02
N TYR A 743 -1.14 21.10 8.49
CA TYR A 743 -1.58 22.39 9.02
C TYR A 743 -2.70 23.05 8.22
N PHE A 744 -3.04 22.56 7.02
CA PHE A 744 -3.96 23.27 6.12
C PHE A 744 -5.33 23.55 6.74
N MET A 745 -5.89 22.67 7.58
CA MET A 745 -7.15 22.97 8.26
C MET A 745 -7.02 24.05 9.36
N ALA A 746 -5.87 24.12 10.04
CA ALA A 746 -5.59 25.17 11.02
C ALA A 746 -5.40 26.54 10.32
N GLN A 747 -4.69 26.57 9.19
CA GLN A 747 -4.58 27.77 8.35
C GLN A 747 -5.93 28.16 7.71
N THR A 748 -6.75 27.19 7.29
CA THR A 748 -8.11 27.44 6.79
C THR A 748 -9.00 28.07 7.86
N ALA A 749 -8.94 27.56 9.10
CA ALA A 749 -9.62 28.20 10.22
C ALA A 749 -9.08 29.60 10.54
N GLN A 750 -7.78 29.88 10.30
CA GLN A 750 -7.22 31.22 10.44
C GLN A 750 -7.68 32.17 9.32
N GLN A 751 -7.64 31.72 8.05
CA GLN A 751 -8.12 32.45 6.87
C GLN A 751 -9.57 32.90 7.03
N LEU A 752 -10.42 32.01 7.55
CA LEU A 752 -11.85 32.23 7.74
C LEU A 752 -12.21 33.07 8.97
N ASN A 753 -11.23 33.49 9.78
CA ASN A 753 -11.45 33.98 11.15
C ASN A 753 -12.32 33.03 12.01
N ALA A 754 -12.23 31.72 11.75
CA ALA A 754 -13.10 30.71 12.32
C ALA A 754 -12.58 30.15 13.65
N ARG A 755 -13.51 29.95 14.58
CA ARG A 755 -13.25 29.35 15.88
C ARG A 755 -12.73 27.92 15.75
N VAL A 756 -11.79 27.56 16.62
CA VAL A 756 -11.04 26.30 16.62
C VAL A 756 -11.45 25.37 17.77
N SER A 757 -11.35 24.08 17.52
CA SER A 757 -11.33 23.04 18.56
C SER A 757 -10.00 23.04 19.34
N PRO A 758 -9.90 22.35 20.48
CA PRO A 758 -8.61 22.12 21.16
C PRO A 758 -7.53 21.55 20.21
N TYR A 759 -7.88 20.61 19.34
CA TYR A 759 -6.94 20.05 18.37
C TYR A 759 -6.45 21.08 17.34
N LEU A 760 -7.37 21.86 16.76
CA LEU A 760 -6.99 22.94 15.82
C LEU A 760 -6.19 24.04 16.53
N ALA A 761 -6.39 24.27 17.83
CA ALA A 761 -5.56 25.18 18.63
C ALA A 761 -4.13 24.66 18.84
N LEU A 762 -3.95 23.34 19.07
CA LEU A 762 -2.62 22.69 19.08
C LEU A 762 -1.91 22.90 17.74
N LEU A 763 -2.58 22.57 16.62
CA LEU A 763 -2.00 22.72 15.29
C LEU A 763 -1.68 24.19 14.96
N THR A 764 -2.55 25.13 15.35
CA THR A 764 -2.33 26.58 15.17
C THR A 764 -1.09 27.06 15.95
N GLU A 765 -0.91 26.65 17.20
CA GLU A 765 0.26 27.07 17.98
C GLU A 765 1.55 26.36 17.58
N LEU A 766 1.46 25.10 17.11
CA LEU A 766 2.61 24.39 16.56
C LEU A 766 3.08 25.03 15.24
N HIS A 767 2.17 25.37 14.33
CA HIS A 767 2.47 26.05 13.06
C HIS A 767 3.22 27.38 13.28
N LYS A 768 2.81 28.19 14.26
CA LYS A 768 3.50 29.47 14.58
C LYS A 768 4.93 29.30 15.07
N GLU A 769 5.26 28.20 15.74
CA GLU A 769 6.62 27.94 16.24
C GLU A 769 7.46 27.12 15.25
N ILE A 770 6.81 26.33 14.40
CA ILE A 770 7.38 25.42 13.39
C ILE A 770 6.47 25.42 12.15
N PRO A 771 6.63 26.41 11.24
CA PRO A 771 5.79 26.54 10.05
C PRO A 771 5.72 25.29 9.17
N ALA A 772 6.85 24.62 8.91
CA ALA A 772 6.84 23.37 8.16
C ALA A 772 7.63 22.25 8.87
N LEU A 773 7.12 21.02 8.79
CA LEU A 773 7.86 19.80 9.15
C LEU A 773 7.56 18.65 8.19
N SER A 774 8.59 17.89 7.84
CA SER A 774 8.45 16.70 6.99
C SER A 774 9.60 15.72 7.23
N ARG A 775 9.38 14.44 6.92
CA ARG A 775 10.48 13.50 6.64
C ARG A 775 10.81 13.54 5.15
N ALA A 776 11.30 14.70 4.70
CA ALA A 776 11.83 14.88 3.37
C ALA A 776 13.00 13.91 3.13
N VAL A 777 13.11 13.40 1.91
CA VAL A 777 14.07 12.32 1.58
C VAL A 777 15.47 12.89 1.33
N THR A 778 16.25 13.02 2.40
CA THR A 778 17.56 13.70 2.40
C THR A 778 18.71 12.99 1.67
N ASN A 779 18.50 11.76 1.19
CA ASN A 779 19.52 10.96 0.48
C ASN A 779 19.10 10.62 -0.96
N GLY A 780 19.12 11.62 -1.84
CA GLY A 780 18.99 11.42 -3.30
C GLY A 780 17.73 10.65 -3.72
N GLY A 781 16.57 11.00 -3.16
CA GLY A 781 15.30 10.32 -3.43
C GLY A 781 15.19 8.89 -2.87
N THR A 782 16.23 8.35 -2.24
CA THR A 782 16.18 7.02 -1.61
C THR A 782 15.70 7.13 -0.17
N TRP A 783 14.55 6.54 0.11
CA TRP A 783 13.97 6.57 1.44
C TRP A 783 14.87 5.90 2.50
N SER A 784 15.03 6.57 3.65
CA SER A 784 15.74 6.04 4.81
C SER A 784 14.87 6.10 6.07
N ALA A 785 14.95 5.05 6.89
CA ALA A 785 14.34 5.08 8.23
C ALA A 785 15.04 6.06 9.17
N ASP A 786 16.32 6.30 8.89
CA ASP A 786 17.22 7.18 9.61
C ASP A 786 17.08 8.64 9.11
N ALA A 787 16.20 8.89 8.14
CA ALA A 787 15.90 10.24 7.64
C ALA A 787 15.33 11.10 8.77
N SER A 788 16.16 12.06 9.22
CA SER A 788 15.79 13.08 10.19
C SER A 788 14.60 13.89 9.70
N VAL A 789 13.71 14.27 10.61
CA VAL A 789 12.68 15.25 10.33
C VAL A 789 13.34 16.58 9.99
N THR A 790 13.02 17.12 8.82
CA THR A 790 13.31 18.50 8.41
C THR A 790 12.26 19.41 9.03
N TYR A 791 12.70 20.51 9.63
CA TYR A 791 11.85 21.56 10.20
C TYR A 791 12.26 22.89 9.60
N LEU A 792 11.32 23.70 9.12
CA LEU A 792 11.62 25.03 8.54
C LEU A 792 11.00 26.14 9.38
N ASP A 793 11.70 27.26 9.46
CA ASP A 793 11.16 28.53 9.95
C ASP A 793 10.30 29.23 8.88
N ALA A 794 9.76 30.40 9.21
CA ALA A 794 8.88 31.18 8.33
C ALA A 794 9.59 31.73 7.09
N GLU A 795 10.92 31.74 7.09
CA GLU A 795 11.78 32.13 5.97
C GLU A 795 12.21 30.92 5.12
N GLY A 796 11.75 29.70 5.43
CA GLY A 796 12.05 28.47 4.70
C GLY A 796 13.39 27.84 5.05
N LYS A 797 14.02 28.27 6.15
CA LYS A 797 15.34 27.82 6.53
C LYS A 797 15.25 26.68 7.55
N GLU A 798 16.11 25.68 7.36
CA GLU A 798 16.22 24.55 8.29
C GLU A 798 16.55 24.98 9.72
N MET A 799 15.75 24.49 10.66
CA MET A 799 15.86 24.74 12.10
C MET A 799 16.53 23.57 12.82
N ASP A 800 17.45 23.85 13.75
CA ASP A 800 18.09 22.82 14.60
C ASP A 800 17.21 22.50 15.84
N PRO A 801 16.73 21.25 16.01
CA PRO A 801 15.91 20.85 17.16
C PRO A 801 16.55 21.11 18.53
N LYS A 802 17.88 21.16 18.61
CA LYS A 802 18.59 21.51 19.86
C LYS A 802 18.28 22.95 20.28
N GLN A 803 18.11 23.84 19.30
CA GLN A 803 17.90 25.28 19.48
C GLN A 803 16.42 25.66 19.67
N PHE A 804 15.48 24.73 19.47
CA PHE A 804 14.05 25.00 19.63
C PHE A 804 13.69 25.58 21.00
N SER A 805 12.72 26.50 20.99
CA SER A 805 12.15 27.13 22.17
C SER A 805 11.55 26.08 23.12
N LYS A 806 11.38 26.43 24.40
CA LYS A 806 10.68 25.53 25.34
C LYS A 806 9.24 25.26 24.91
N LYS A 807 8.60 26.22 24.25
CA LYS A 807 7.23 26.12 23.74
C LYS A 807 7.18 25.17 22.53
N ALA A 808 8.05 25.37 21.53
CA ALA A 808 8.20 24.49 20.38
C ALA A 808 8.47 23.02 20.78
N LYS A 809 9.36 22.78 21.75
CA LYS A 809 9.62 21.43 22.29
C LYS A 809 8.38 20.81 22.94
N GLN A 810 7.68 21.56 23.79
CA GLN A 810 6.43 21.10 24.41
C GLN A 810 5.35 20.78 23.37
N LEU A 811 5.17 21.64 22.37
CA LEU A 811 4.19 21.46 21.29
C LEU A 811 4.50 20.21 20.45
N LEU A 812 5.77 19.94 20.15
CA LEU A 812 6.16 18.70 19.44
C LEU A 812 5.94 17.45 20.29
N ASP A 813 6.29 17.48 21.58
CA ASP A 813 6.04 16.35 22.48
C ASP A 813 4.53 16.09 22.64
N ASP A 814 3.72 17.14 22.81
CA ASP A 814 2.26 17.06 22.87
C ASP A 814 1.67 16.54 21.55
N TYR A 815 2.13 17.06 20.42
CA TYR A 815 1.67 16.61 19.09
C TYR A 815 2.02 15.15 18.82
N ARG A 816 3.22 14.69 19.19
CA ARG A 816 3.65 13.30 19.04
C ARG A 816 2.77 12.35 19.87
N ILE A 817 2.45 12.71 21.12
CA ILE A 817 1.63 11.85 21.98
C ILE A 817 0.12 11.94 21.67
N VAL A 818 -0.38 13.06 21.14
CA VAL A 818 -1.72 13.18 20.54
C VAL A 818 -1.85 12.27 19.32
N GLN A 819 -0.88 12.30 18.41
CA GLN A 819 -0.81 11.40 17.27
C GLN A 819 -0.75 9.93 17.71
N TYR A 820 0.03 9.64 18.77
CA TYR A 820 0.07 8.30 19.36
C TYR A 820 -1.31 7.87 19.90
N ASP A 821 -2.03 8.71 20.64
CA ASP A 821 -3.38 8.37 21.16
C ASP A 821 -4.37 7.99 20.06
N MET A 822 -4.40 8.80 18.98
CA MET A 822 -5.29 8.64 17.83
C MET A 822 -4.96 7.42 16.97
N MET A 823 -3.67 7.09 16.82
CA MET A 823 -3.19 6.09 15.85
C MET A 823 -2.77 4.76 16.48
N MET A 824 -2.19 4.77 17.67
CA MET A 824 -1.66 3.57 18.34
C MET A 824 -2.34 3.29 19.67
N GLY A 825 -2.83 4.34 20.33
CA GLY A 825 -3.50 4.32 21.61
C GLY A 825 -4.99 4.01 21.51
N LYS A 826 -5.71 4.49 22.51
CA LYS A 826 -7.10 4.19 22.85
C LYS A 826 -8.10 5.29 22.45
N ASN A 827 -7.68 6.33 21.72
CA ASN A 827 -8.52 7.48 21.37
C ASN A 827 -9.12 8.22 22.59
N TYR A 828 -8.37 8.37 23.68
CA TYR A 828 -8.83 9.09 24.88
C TYR A 828 -9.25 10.54 24.57
N LEU A 829 -8.47 11.25 23.74
CA LEU A 829 -8.76 12.64 23.36
C LEU A 829 -10.05 12.77 22.55
N HIS A 830 -10.34 11.79 21.68
CA HIS A 830 -11.59 11.77 20.92
C HIS A 830 -12.80 11.67 21.88
N ALA A 831 -12.75 10.77 22.86
CA ALA A 831 -13.79 10.64 23.88
C ALA A 831 -13.93 11.86 24.83
N MET A 832 -12.93 12.74 24.88
CA MET A 832 -12.95 13.99 25.65
C MET A 832 -13.50 15.20 24.88
N GLY A 833 -13.83 15.05 23.59
CA GLY A 833 -14.27 16.14 22.72
C GLY A 833 -13.12 17.07 22.28
N PHE A 834 -11.88 16.57 22.23
CA PHE A 834 -10.69 17.34 21.84
C PHE A 834 -10.75 17.83 20.38
N MET A 835 -11.54 17.16 19.55
CA MET A 835 -11.74 17.48 18.13
C MET A 835 -12.91 18.44 17.90
N ASP A 836 -13.84 18.52 18.85
CA ASP A 836 -15.12 19.20 18.70
C ASP A 836 -14.95 20.70 18.46
N LEU A 837 -15.64 21.22 17.45
CA LEU A 837 -15.80 22.66 17.30
C LEU A 837 -16.65 23.23 18.46
N PRO A 838 -16.37 24.46 18.92
CA PRO A 838 -17.14 25.07 19.99
C PRO A 838 -18.59 25.27 19.55
N LYS A 839 -19.52 24.76 20.36
CA LYS A 839 -20.96 24.92 20.14
C LYS A 839 -21.33 26.41 20.21
N GLN A 840 -22.12 26.88 19.24
CA GLN A 840 -22.63 28.25 19.15
C GLN A 840 -23.62 28.58 20.29
#